data_AF-A0AAN7TV70-F1
#
_entry.id   AF-A0AAN7TV70-F1
#
_cell.length_a   1.000
_cell.length_b   1.000
_cell.length_c   1.000
_cell.angle_alpha   90.00
_cell.angle_beta   90.00
_cell.angle_gamma   90.00
#
_symmetry.space_group_name_H-M   'P 1'
#
loop_
_entity.id
_entity.type
_entity.pdbx_description
1 polymer ?
#
loop_
_entity_poly.entity_id
_entity_poly.type
_entity_poly.pdbx_seq_one_letter_code
_entity_poly.pdbx_strand_id
1 'polypeptide(L)'
;MKDSHPNFGKETSSTEDYKDIEFLQWLVFFLFVALIPSTIWLWKKFNPKPTAKHFDCSCEGCERKSDERIKLEKKEMKSTSNKIKVGIVAFFWAIFFILLYIVLTSNIPTKEPYNPYTILGIEPGASTEEIKKAHKKMSLKYHPDKNQDNPEAEEMYMSVAKAYQALTDDATREKWETYGNPDGPQRMSIGIALPSWLINKSNSPIVLTVYLLLLVVALPSAVYYWNKSTKSKLPAQIEQQSLALYYHIIDGTTRLKSMIEILAATTEYKTSLVERKSDEENLKNLYKSIPDSYKVKKARFNAPYIVKGTILLYAHLCRVKDMPQTLRDDLNQILKTYRHYLTGAFQITREKRQLVGLVELVKLSQCIMQSAWEDQSLKQLPHLDGFMAQQLKSNHVQDIAKFKAMSEEKRKELLTKVGGTTLTEPKIKDIENILEKIPCQVGIKWRITSENPTFLASSVCILEVEFVDQIALKKQKQEEAAAAIAAKEAAKKPSLAPVEKKGGARKRTTVKKTTKDGAKEDESSSSGKAEEKDASDADDQDEQDQEKEVTKVVKKKEKILDADGNEIEDSDDDEFDDDEYSDSDDDDAWEKVPKKSLINPPKELCHSPFTFDDKPVNFWILMGNRQKNELVALGKTETYTPGTIVKYPFLSAAEVGTAHYSLYVMCDGYLGCDVETDVSINLAHNPRPLQLQPLPRVQQQPLPPQRKIGEGDDSDDDEAASKKTNTAAQQRQQQLQQQAQQQAQQQAQQQPLPEIIPPSSPQQTASPQTKPLTQKQINQQQKLLKKQQKAASSSSSPPKEVKKDK
;
A
#
# COMPACT_ATOMS: atom_id res chain seq x y z
N MET A 1 -24.25 70.19 -43.25
CA MET A 1 -22.93 69.58 -43.51
C MET A 1 -22.79 68.48 -42.47
N LYS A 2 -22.90 67.19 -42.82
CA LYS A 2 -21.96 66.39 -43.65
C LYS A 2 -20.55 66.37 -43.05
N ASP A 3 -20.16 65.17 -42.65
CA ASP A 3 -18.82 64.57 -42.65
C ASP A 3 -17.75 65.32 -41.80
N SER A 4 -17.08 64.72 -40.82
CA SER A 4 -16.49 63.38 -40.85
C SER A 4 -16.41 62.70 -39.46
N HIS A 5 -16.73 61.40 -39.41
CA HIS A 5 -16.13 60.50 -38.41
C HIS A 5 -14.72 60.12 -38.91
N PRO A 6 -13.66 60.17 -38.08
CA PRO A 6 -12.39 59.55 -38.44
C PRO A 6 -12.57 58.02 -38.51
N ASN A 7 -11.97 57.42 -39.54
CA ASN A 7 -12.05 55.99 -39.83
C ASN A 7 -11.38 55.13 -38.75
N PHE A 8 -12.13 54.64 -37.76
CA PHE A 8 -11.71 53.52 -36.90
C PHE A 8 -11.99 52.13 -37.52
N GLY A 9 -12.21 52.08 -38.85
CA GLY A 9 -12.63 50.88 -39.57
C GLY A 9 -11.55 50.13 -40.35
N LYS A 10 -10.26 50.41 -40.12
CA LYS A 10 -9.14 49.80 -40.88
C LYS A 10 -8.07 49.07 -40.06
N GLU A 11 -8.07 49.15 -38.73
CA GLU A 11 -7.04 48.51 -37.87
C GLU A 11 -7.36 47.04 -37.47
N THR A 12 -8.47 46.47 -37.94
CA THR A 12 -8.88 45.12 -37.51
C THR A 12 -7.97 44.03 -38.05
N SER A 13 -7.48 44.11 -39.30
CA SER A 13 -6.66 43.03 -39.89
C SER A 13 -5.33 42.83 -39.15
N SER A 14 -4.56 43.90 -38.94
CA SER A 14 -3.24 43.81 -38.29
C SER A 14 -3.31 43.41 -36.82
N THR A 15 -4.41 43.72 -36.12
CA THR A 15 -4.62 43.34 -34.71
C THR A 15 -5.32 42.00 -34.52
N GLU A 16 -5.91 41.43 -35.57
CA GLU A 16 -6.46 40.07 -35.60
C GLU A 16 -5.34 39.06 -35.93
N ASP A 17 -4.57 39.29 -37.00
CA ASP A 17 -3.45 38.43 -37.42
C ASP A 17 -2.40 38.26 -36.31
N TYR A 18 -2.12 39.33 -35.56
CA TYR A 18 -1.16 39.32 -34.45
C TYR A 18 -1.57 38.37 -33.31
N LYS A 19 -2.87 38.33 -32.95
CA LYS A 19 -3.39 37.47 -31.86
C LYS A 19 -3.36 35.99 -32.22
N ASP A 20 -3.57 35.67 -33.50
CA ASP A 20 -3.50 34.29 -33.99
C ASP A 20 -2.05 33.76 -33.90
N ILE A 21 -1.03 34.62 -34.08
CA ILE A 21 0.39 34.27 -33.89
C ILE A 21 0.74 34.10 -32.39
N GLU A 22 0.28 35.01 -31.51
CA GLU A 22 0.48 34.87 -30.06
C GLU A 22 -0.14 33.57 -29.51
N PHE A 23 -1.34 33.19 -29.97
CA PHE A 23 -1.96 31.92 -29.63
C PHE A 23 -1.12 30.71 -30.09
N LEU A 24 -0.55 30.76 -31.30
CA LEU A 24 0.32 29.69 -31.80
C LEU A 24 1.59 29.53 -30.96
N GLN A 25 2.21 30.64 -30.53
CA GLN A 25 3.36 30.61 -29.61
C GLN A 25 2.99 29.96 -28.27
N TRP A 26 1.85 30.35 -27.70
CA TRP A 26 1.34 29.77 -26.45
C TRP A 26 1.08 28.26 -26.59
N LEU A 27 0.42 27.84 -27.69
CA LEU A 27 0.15 26.43 -27.98
C LEU A 27 1.43 25.60 -28.14
N VAL A 28 2.46 26.14 -28.81
CA VAL A 28 3.78 25.51 -28.95
C VAL A 28 4.45 25.32 -27.59
N PHE A 29 4.41 26.32 -26.71
CA PHE A 29 4.95 26.22 -25.35
C PHE A 29 4.24 25.14 -24.51
N PHE A 30 2.91 25.15 -24.47
CA PHE A 30 2.14 24.15 -23.70
C PHE A 30 2.30 22.72 -24.24
N LEU A 31 2.40 22.56 -25.57
CA LEU A 31 2.73 21.26 -26.17
C LEU A 31 4.13 20.80 -25.76
N PHE A 32 5.15 21.67 -25.76
CA PHE A 32 6.51 21.33 -25.33
C PHE A 32 6.56 20.88 -23.87
N VAL A 33 5.93 21.65 -22.97
CA VAL A 33 5.84 21.35 -21.53
C VAL A 33 5.12 20.03 -21.27
N ALA A 34 4.11 19.66 -22.07
CA ALA A 34 3.43 18.37 -21.96
C ALA A 34 4.21 17.20 -22.62
N LEU A 35 4.94 17.47 -23.70
CA LEU A 35 5.66 16.44 -24.47
C LEU A 35 6.92 15.95 -23.78
N ILE A 36 7.70 16.82 -23.13
CA ILE A 36 8.96 16.41 -22.45
C ILE A 36 8.72 15.37 -21.34
N PRO A 37 7.81 15.56 -20.36
CA PRO A 37 7.53 14.54 -19.35
C PRO A 37 6.99 13.26 -19.98
N SER A 38 6.18 13.38 -21.05
CA SER A 38 5.59 12.26 -21.77
C SER A 38 6.64 11.41 -22.50
N THR A 39 7.64 12.02 -23.14
CA THR A 39 8.75 11.28 -23.78
C THR A 39 9.68 10.66 -22.76
N ILE A 40 10.04 11.37 -21.69
CA ILE A 40 10.87 10.83 -20.60
C ILE A 40 10.19 9.61 -19.97
N TRP A 41 8.88 9.69 -19.69
CA TRP A 41 8.09 8.59 -19.16
C TRP A 41 8.03 7.38 -20.12
N LEU A 42 7.79 7.62 -21.41
CA LEU A 42 7.82 6.55 -22.42
C LEU A 42 9.21 5.92 -22.53
N TRP A 43 10.27 6.72 -22.63
CA TRP A 43 11.63 6.24 -22.83
C TRP A 43 12.11 5.37 -21.66
N LYS A 44 11.85 5.79 -20.42
CA LYS A 44 12.09 5.00 -19.20
C LYS A 44 11.29 3.69 -19.17
N LYS A 45 10.11 3.65 -19.80
CA LYS A 45 9.25 2.46 -19.89
C LYS A 45 9.63 1.50 -21.02
N PHE A 46 10.19 1.99 -22.12
CA PHE A 46 10.63 1.15 -23.25
C PHE A 46 12.05 0.61 -23.07
N ASN A 47 12.91 1.30 -22.32
CA ASN A 47 14.23 0.83 -21.90
C ASN A 47 14.30 0.61 -20.38
N PRO A 48 13.49 -0.29 -19.78
CA PRO A 48 13.75 -0.68 -18.41
C PRO A 48 15.09 -1.39 -18.34
N LYS A 49 15.88 -1.10 -17.31
CA LYS A 49 17.02 -1.95 -16.96
C LYS A 49 16.49 -3.38 -16.74
N PRO A 50 17.17 -4.44 -17.21
CA PRO A 50 16.74 -5.80 -16.95
C PRO A 50 16.54 -5.96 -15.45
N THR A 51 15.37 -6.44 -15.01
CA THR A 51 15.10 -6.62 -13.58
C THR A 51 16.14 -7.58 -13.02
N ALA A 52 16.96 -7.11 -12.09
CA ALA A 52 17.92 -7.95 -11.39
C ALA A 52 17.20 -9.16 -10.77
N LYS A 53 17.86 -10.32 -10.71
CA LYS A 53 17.30 -11.48 -10.01
C LYS A 53 17.05 -11.04 -8.55
N HIS A 54 15.83 -11.23 -8.03
CA HIS A 54 15.50 -10.91 -6.63
C HIS A 54 16.31 -11.72 -5.62
N PHE A 55 16.89 -12.84 -6.06
CA PHE A 55 17.81 -13.68 -5.29
C PHE A 55 18.99 -14.09 -6.18
N ASP A 56 20.20 -14.00 -5.63
CA ASP A 56 21.40 -14.62 -6.20
C ASP A 56 21.33 -16.14 -6.00
N CYS A 57 20.52 -16.78 -6.83
CA CYS A 57 20.30 -18.23 -6.87
C CYS A 57 20.18 -18.71 -8.33
N SER A 58 20.81 -19.86 -8.60
CA SER A 58 20.88 -20.53 -9.91
C SER A 58 20.07 -21.83 -9.98
N CYS A 59 19.05 -22.00 -9.12
CA CYS A 59 18.17 -23.17 -9.19
C CYS A 59 17.13 -23.06 -10.33
N GLU A 60 16.79 -24.20 -10.93
CA GLU A 60 15.87 -24.35 -12.08
C GLU A 60 14.57 -23.54 -11.93
N GLY A 61 13.96 -23.54 -10.74
CA GLY A 61 12.73 -22.78 -10.49
C GLY A 61 12.93 -21.26 -10.44
N CYS A 62 14.04 -20.78 -9.86
CA CYS A 62 14.39 -19.35 -9.88
C CYS A 62 14.66 -18.87 -11.31
N GLU A 63 15.38 -19.65 -12.11
CA GLU A 63 15.68 -19.30 -13.50
C GLU A 63 14.41 -19.27 -14.35
N ARG A 64 13.57 -20.30 -14.26
CA ARG A 64 12.23 -20.33 -14.88
C ARG A 64 11.37 -19.13 -14.48
N LYS A 65 11.39 -18.72 -13.20
CA LYS A 65 10.65 -17.55 -12.71
C LYS A 65 11.19 -16.24 -13.30
N SER A 66 12.52 -16.08 -13.42
CA SER A 66 13.12 -14.92 -14.09
C SER A 66 12.79 -14.89 -15.58
N ASP A 67 12.84 -16.04 -16.28
CA ASP A 67 12.48 -16.15 -17.69
C ASP A 67 11.02 -15.81 -17.96
N GLU A 68 10.09 -16.27 -17.12
CA GLU A 68 8.67 -15.90 -17.25
C GLU A 68 8.43 -14.41 -16.99
N ARG A 69 9.13 -13.78 -16.04
CA ARG A 69 9.10 -12.31 -15.86
C ARG A 69 9.56 -11.59 -17.11
N ILE A 70 10.73 -11.96 -17.65
CA ILE A 70 11.29 -11.37 -18.87
C ILE A 70 10.35 -11.58 -20.08
N LYS A 71 9.66 -12.72 -20.17
CA LYS A 71 8.63 -12.99 -21.20
C LYS A 71 7.41 -12.10 -21.03
N LEU A 72 6.93 -11.90 -19.80
CA LEU A 72 5.79 -11.01 -19.48
C LEU A 72 6.13 -9.55 -19.80
N GLU A 73 7.28 -9.04 -19.37
CA GLU A 73 7.75 -7.69 -19.67
C GLU A 73 7.87 -7.45 -21.18
N LYS A 74 8.48 -8.40 -21.92
CA LYS A 74 8.54 -8.35 -23.39
C LYS A 74 7.15 -8.37 -24.04
N LYS A 75 6.17 -9.08 -23.46
CA LYS A 75 4.78 -9.11 -23.94
C LYS A 75 4.08 -7.77 -23.66
N GLU A 76 4.30 -7.16 -22.50
CA GLU A 76 3.78 -5.84 -22.17
C GLU A 76 4.36 -4.76 -23.09
N MET A 77 5.67 -4.75 -23.34
CA MET A 77 6.30 -3.83 -24.30
C MET A 77 5.67 -3.95 -25.69
N LYS A 78 5.46 -5.18 -26.17
CA LYS A 78 4.85 -5.47 -27.49
C LYS A 78 3.34 -5.23 -27.54
N SER A 79 2.68 -4.93 -26.41
CA SER A 79 1.25 -4.71 -26.31
C SER A 79 0.77 -3.56 -27.20
N THR A 80 -0.37 -3.74 -27.86
CA THR A 80 -1.02 -2.75 -28.74
C THR A 80 -1.27 -1.43 -28.01
N SER A 81 -1.61 -1.45 -26.72
CA SER A 81 -1.79 -0.23 -25.91
C SER A 81 -0.52 0.61 -25.80
N ASN A 82 0.66 -0.02 -25.68
CA ASN A 82 1.93 0.72 -25.60
C ASN A 82 2.35 1.23 -27.00
N LYS A 83 2.06 0.48 -28.08
CA LYS A 83 2.24 0.97 -29.46
C LYS A 83 1.39 2.22 -29.76
N ILE A 84 0.11 2.20 -29.35
CA ILE A 84 -0.81 3.35 -29.50
C ILE A 84 -0.27 4.57 -28.75
N LYS A 85 0.23 4.41 -27.52
CA LYS A 85 0.80 5.53 -26.73
C LYS A 85 2.03 6.17 -27.40
N VAL A 86 2.91 5.35 -27.99
CA VAL A 86 4.05 5.86 -28.78
C VAL A 86 3.56 6.61 -30.01
N GLY A 87 2.57 6.05 -30.73
CA GLY A 87 1.96 6.72 -31.89
C GLY A 87 1.34 8.08 -31.56
N ILE A 88 0.64 8.18 -30.42
CA ILE A 88 0.05 9.45 -29.94
C ILE A 88 1.15 10.48 -29.65
N VAL A 89 2.21 10.12 -28.93
CA VAL A 89 3.29 11.07 -28.63
C VAL A 89 4.06 11.47 -29.89
N ALA A 90 4.34 10.55 -30.81
CA ALA A 90 4.95 10.86 -32.11
C ALA A 90 4.07 11.82 -32.94
N PHE A 91 2.75 11.64 -32.94
CA PHE A 91 1.79 12.52 -33.61
C PHE A 91 1.81 13.94 -33.01
N PHE A 92 1.81 14.09 -31.69
CA PHE A 92 1.92 15.41 -31.06
C PHE A 92 3.29 16.08 -31.28
N TRP A 93 4.39 15.33 -31.40
CA TRP A 93 5.68 15.89 -31.85
C TRP A 93 5.62 16.39 -33.29
N ALA A 94 4.97 15.66 -34.21
CA ALA A 94 4.78 16.13 -35.58
C ALA A 94 3.98 17.44 -35.62
N ILE A 95 2.90 17.53 -34.84
CA ILE A 95 2.14 18.79 -34.66
C ILE A 95 3.04 19.90 -34.09
N PHE A 96 3.83 19.62 -33.05
CA PHE A 96 4.75 20.60 -32.46
C PHE A 96 5.73 21.17 -33.49
N PHE A 97 6.37 20.32 -34.31
CA PHE A 97 7.28 20.79 -35.36
C PHE A 97 6.58 21.57 -36.47
N ILE A 98 5.35 21.20 -36.86
CA ILE A 98 4.56 21.94 -37.84
C ILE A 98 4.18 23.33 -37.31
N LEU A 99 3.70 23.42 -36.07
CA LEU A 99 3.34 24.69 -35.43
C LEU A 99 4.58 25.58 -35.21
N LEU A 100 5.69 24.99 -34.76
CA LEU A 100 6.97 25.69 -34.62
C LEU A 100 7.46 26.24 -35.96
N TYR A 101 7.34 25.47 -37.05
CA TYR A 101 7.68 25.97 -38.40
C TYR A 101 6.81 27.16 -38.81
N ILE A 102 5.50 27.10 -38.57
CA ILE A 102 4.58 28.23 -38.85
C ILE A 102 5.01 29.48 -38.06
N VAL A 103 5.27 29.34 -36.74
CA VAL A 103 5.75 30.45 -35.90
C VAL A 103 7.09 31.01 -36.40
N LEU A 104 8.07 30.16 -36.72
CA LEU A 104 9.38 30.58 -37.22
C LEU A 104 9.35 31.24 -38.61
N THR A 105 8.32 30.97 -39.42
CA THR A 105 8.10 31.62 -40.73
C THR A 105 7.20 32.86 -40.66
N SER A 106 6.55 33.12 -39.52
CA SER A 106 5.73 34.32 -39.33
C SER A 106 6.61 35.56 -39.10
N ASN A 107 6.46 36.57 -39.95
CA ASN A 107 7.14 37.86 -39.78
C ASN A 107 6.34 38.71 -38.81
N ILE A 108 6.78 38.77 -37.55
CA ILE A 108 6.17 39.62 -36.52
C ILE A 108 6.87 40.99 -36.57
N PRO A 109 6.17 42.09 -36.88
CA PRO A 109 6.75 43.42 -36.77
C PRO A 109 6.91 43.76 -35.28
N THR A 110 8.13 43.62 -34.76
CA THR A 110 8.47 44.02 -33.39
C THR A 110 8.35 45.53 -33.27
N LYS A 111 7.29 46.01 -32.60
CA LYS A 111 7.10 47.44 -32.33
C LYS A 111 8.16 47.89 -31.32
N GLU A 112 9.21 48.55 -31.80
CA GLU A 112 10.29 49.05 -30.96
C GLU A 112 9.76 50.02 -29.88
N PRO A 113 10.39 50.06 -28.69
CA PRO A 113 10.01 50.99 -27.64
C PRO A 113 10.16 52.44 -28.14
N TYR A 114 9.17 53.29 -27.85
CA TYR A 114 9.12 54.65 -28.38
C TYR A 114 10.33 55.48 -27.93
N ASN A 115 11.21 55.79 -28.88
CA ASN A 115 12.42 56.57 -28.64
C ASN A 115 12.43 57.82 -29.54
N PRO A 116 12.21 59.03 -28.99
CA PRO A 116 12.10 60.24 -29.80
C PRO A 116 13.40 60.64 -30.50
N TYR A 117 14.56 60.25 -29.95
CA TYR A 117 15.87 60.49 -30.57
C TYR A 117 16.05 59.66 -31.86
N THR A 118 15.67 58.38 -31.83
CA THR A 118 15.77 57.51 -33.03
C THR A 118 14.76 57.90 -34.11
N ILE A 119 13.54 58.31 -33.73
CA ILE A 119 12.51 58.80 -34.66
C ILE A 119 12.96 60.07 -35.40
N LEU A 120 13.68 60.97 -34.72
CA LEU A 120 14.25 62.18 -35.32
C LEU A 120 15.62 61.95 -35.99
N GLY A 121 16.25 60.79 -35.77
CA GLY A 121 17.57 60.45 -36.31
C GLY A 121 18.73 61.25 -35.71
N ILE A 122 18.69 61.47 -34.40
CA ILE A 122 19.68 62.25 -33.61
C ILE A 122 20.18 61.45 -32.40
N GLU A 123 21.32 61.84 -31.84
CA GLU A 123 21.87 61.18 -30.65
C GLU A 123 21.22 61.70 -29.35
N PRO A 124 21.13 60.86 -28.30
CA PRO A 124 20.69 61.29 -26.96
C PRO A 124 21.58 62.42 -26.42
N GLY A 125 20.96 63.53 -26.02
CA GLY A 125 21.68 64.73 -25.54
C GLY A 125 21.94 65.81 -26.60
N ALA A 126 21.44 65.65 -27.83
CA ALA A 126 21.47 66.68 -28.87
C ALA A 126 20.87 68.04 -28.40
N SER A 127 21.43 69.13 -28.90
CA SER A 127 21.00 70.49 -28.54
C SER A 127 19.62 70.85 -29.10
N THR A 128 18.96 71.86 -28.51
CA THR A 128 17.63 72.31 -28.96
C THR A 128 17.63 72.87 -30.39
N GLU A 129 18.78 73.35 -30.89
CA GLU A 129 18.94 73.76 -32.29
C GLU A 129 19.00 72.56 -33.24
N GLU A 130 19.71 71.50 -32.85
CA GLU A 130 19.80 70.24 -33.61
C GLU A 130 18.45 69.52 -33.65
N ILE A 131 17.72 69.47 -32.53
CA ILE A 131 16.35 68.92 -32.45
C ILE A 131 15.41 69.66 -33.42
N LYS A 132 15.45 71.00 -33.44
CA LYS A 132 14.66 71.82 -34.39
C LYS A 132 15.07 71.59 -35.85
N LYS A 133 16.36 71.43 -36.13
CA LYS A 133 16.90 71.16 -37.47
C LYS A 133 16.50 69.76 -37.97
N ALA A 134 16.56 68.75 -37.10
CA ALA A 134 16.15 67.38 -37.37
C ALA A 134 14.64 67.28 -37.62
N HIS A 135 13.81 67.88 -36.73
CA HIS A 135 12.36 67.96 -36.92
C HIS A 135 12.00 68.62 -38.26
N LYS A 136 12.60 69.78 -38.59
CA LYS A 136 12.36 70.44 -39.89
C LYS A 136 12.71 69.55 -41.08
N LYS A 137 13.83 68.81 -41.01
CA LYS A 137 14.27 67.87 -42.07
C LYS A 137 13.30 66.69 -42.22
N MET A 138 12.87 66.08 -41.12
CA MET A 138 11.99 64.91 -41.12
C MET A 138 10.55 65.29 -41.50
N SER A 139 10.02 66.41 -40.98
CA SER A 139 8.70 66.94 -41.35
C SER A 139 8.61 67.38 -42.80
N LEU A 140 9.72 67.81 -43.44
CA LEU A 140 9.79 68.06 -44.89
C LEU A 140 9.84 66.78 -45.74
N LYS A 141 10.34 65.67 -45.17
CA LYS A 141 10.42 64.35 -45.83
C LYS A 141 9.05 63.66 -45.83
N TYR A 142 8.39 63.64 -44.68
CA TYR A 142 7.09 62.98 -44.48
C TYR A 142 5.88 63.94 -44.60
N HIS A 143 6.08 65.14 -45.16
CA HIS A 143 5.00 66.13 -45.27
C HIS A 143 3.79 65.55 -46.03
N PRO A 144 2.55 65.70 -45.53
CA PRO A 144 1.36 65.09 -46.15
C PRO A 144 1.16 65.54 -47.59
N ASP A 145 1.39 66.83 -47.88
CA ASP A 145 1.27 67.39 -49.23
C ASP A 145 2.20 66.73 -50.29
N LYS A 146 3.31 66.11 -49.86
CA LYS A 146 4.24 65.41 -50.76
C LYS A 146 4.03 63.89 -50.82
N ASN A 147 3.23 63.35 -49.91
CA ASN A 147 3.06 61.91 -49.71
C ASN A 147 1.56 61.55 -49.57
N GLN A 148 0.70 62.21 -50.34
CA GLN A 148 -0.77 62.18 -50.16
C GLN A 148 -1.39 60.77 -50.23
N ASP A 149 -0.72 59.81 -50.89
CA ASP A 149 -1.18 58.42 -51.05
C ASP A 149 -0.47 57.40 -50.13
N ASN A 150 0.46 57.82 -49.26
CA ASN A 150 1.23 56.89 -48.42
C ASN A 150 0.84 56.98 -46.92
N PRO A 151 0.11 55.99 -46.36
CA PRO A 151 -0.28 56.00 -44.95
C PRO A 151 0.90 55.91 -43.98
N GLU A 152 2.00 55.22 -44.35
CA GLU A 152 3.20 55.14 -43.51
C GLU A 152 3.87 56.53 -43.35
N ALA A 153 3.77 57.39 -44.37
CA ALA A 153 4.30 58.74 -44.29
C ALA A 153 3.47 59.62 -43.35
N GLU A 154 2.15 59.42 -43.29
CA GLU A 154 1.28 60.10 -42.34
C GLU A 154 1.59 59.67 -40.89
N GLU A 155 1.69 58.36 -40.63
CA GLU A 155 2.09 57.83 -39.31
C GLU A 155 3.47 58.34 -38.88
N MET A 156 4.45 58.34 -39.79
CA MET A 156 5.79 58.86 -39.53
C MET A 156 5.83 60.38 -39.34
N TYR A 157 4.93 61.14 -39.98
CA TYR A 157 4.79 62.57 -39.73
C TYR A 157 4.24 62.83 -38.32
N MET A 158 3.23 62.07 -37.90
CA MET A 158 2.69 62.16 -36.54
C MET A 158 3.71 61.74 -35.48
N SER A 159 4.49 60.67 -35.71
CA SER A 159 5.53 60.24 -34.77
C SER A 159 6.68 61.24 -34.67
N VAL A 160 7.09 61.86 -35.79
CA VAL A 160 8.10 62.95 -35.81
C VAL A 160 7.61 64.20 -35.06
N ALA A 161 6.33 64.56 -35.19
CA ALA A 161 5.74 65.67 -34.43
C ALA A 161 5.70 65.37 -32.92
N LYS A 162 5.27 64.17 -32.52
CA LYS A 162 5.30 63.71 -31.13
C LYS A 162 6.72 63.62 -30.57
N ALA A 163 7.70 63.20 -31.37
CA ALA A 163 9.09 63.09 -30.95
C ALA A 163 9.71 64.48 -30.71
N TYR A 164 9.38 65.46 -31.55
CA TYR A 164 9.78 66.84 -31.32
C TYR A 164 9.14 67.43 -30.05
N GLN A 165 7.84 67.19 -29.82
CA GLN A 165 7.17 67.62 -28.57
C GLN A 165 7.85 67.02 -27.34
N ALA A 166 8.04 65.69 -27.32
CA ALA A 166 8.68 64.95 -26.23
C ALA A 166 10.09 65.45 -25.85
N LEU A 167 10.80 66.13 -26.76
CA LEU A 167 12.15 66.68 -26.51
C LEU A 167 12.17 68.21 -26.32
N THR A 168 11.05 68.90 -26.47
CA THR A 168 11.00 70.38 -26.41
C THR A 168 10.00 70.97 -25.43
N ASP A 169 9.03 70.19 -24.96
CA ASP A 169 8.13 70.57 -23.86
C ASP A 169 8.44 69.74 -22.62
N ASP A 170 8.87 70.41 -21.55
CA ASP A 170 9.28 69.78 -20.29
C ASP A 170 8.18 68.87 -19.71
N ALA A 171 6.90 69.23 -19.89
CA ALA A 171 5.76 68.47 -19.38
C ALA A 171 5.41 67.19 -20.19
N THR A 172 5.90 67.06 -21.43
CA THR A 172 5.82 65.80 -22.21
C THR A 172 7.11 65.00 -22.10
N ARG A 173 8.24 65.68 -21.88
CA ARG A 173 9.53 65.06 -21.58
C ARG A 173 9.50 64.30 -20.26
N GLU A 174 9.00 64.91 -19.18
CA GLU A 174 8.84 64.24 -17.87
C GLU A 174 7.96 62.98 -17.98
N LYS A 175 6.89 63.03 -18.79
CA LYS A 175 6.02 61.87 -19.07
C LYS A 175 6.74 60.78 -19.85
N TRP A 176 7.57 61.14 -20.84
CA TRP A 176 8.37 60.17 -21.57
C TRP A 176 9.47 59.55 -20.68
N GLU A 177 10.17 60.34 -19.86
CA GLU A 177 11.17 59.85 -18.92
C GLU A 177 10.56 58.96 -17.82
N THR A 178 9.31 59.22 -17.40
CA THR A 178 8.60 58.44 -16.37
C THR A 178 7.86 57.21 -16.90
N TYR A 179 7.25 57.29 -18.10
CA TYR A 179 6.35 56.26 -18.64
C TYR A 179 6.80 55.64 -19.97
N GLY A 180 7.93 56.07 -20.53
CA GLY A 180 8.45 55.61 -21.82
C GLY A 180 7.70 56.13 -23.05
N ASN A 181 6.68 56.98 -22.89
CA ASN A 181 5.89 57.55 -24.00
C ASN A 181 5.40 58.98 -23.65
N PRO A 182 5.49 59.98 -24.55
CA PRO A 182 5.09 61.36 -24.26
C PRO A 182 3.59 61.55 -23.97
N ASP A 183 2.73 60.65 -24.45
CA ASP A 183 1.29 60.68 -24.14
C ASP A 183 0.97 60.27 -22.67
N GLY A 184 1.98 59.87 -21.88
CA GLY A 184 1.83 59.46 -20.49
C GLY A 184 1.53 57.95 -20.31
N PRO A 185 0.98 57.53 -19.15
CA PRO A 185 0.79 56.13 -18.82
C PRO A 185 -0.16 55.45 -19.81
N GLN A 186 0.37 54.49 -20.56
CA GLN A 186 -0.41 53.75 -21.55
C GLN A 186 -1.42 52.82 -20.86
N ARG A 187 -2.65 52.76 -21.39
CA ARG A 187 -3.61 51.74 -20.95
C ARG A 187 -3.12 50.38 -21.40
N MET A 188 -2.68 49.55 -20.45
CA MET A 188 -2.37 48.14 -20.68
C MET A 188 -3.60 47.43 -21.23
N SER A 189 -3.59 47.08 -22.52
CA SER A 189 -4.62 46.24 -23.13
C SER A 189 -4.31 44.78 -22.82
N ILE A 190 -5.08 44.17 -21.92
CA ILE A 190 -4.97 42.75 -21.62
C ILE A 190 -5.66 41.97 -22.73
N GLY A 191 -4.86 41.48 -23.69
CA GLY A 191 -5.30 40.50 -24.66
C GLY A 191 -5.33 39.11 -24.03
N ILE A 192 -6.39 38.33 -24.32
CA ILE A 192 -6.32 36.88 -24.16
C ILE A 192 -5.85 36.33 -25.50
N ALA A 193 -4.75 35.57 -25.51
CA ALA A 193 -4.24 34.86 -26.68
C ALA A 193 -5.17 33.68 -27.03
N LEU A 194 -6.36 34.00 -27.53
CA LEU A 194 -7.32 33.06 -28.13
C LEU A 194 -7.49 33.44 -29.60
N PRO A 195 -7.57 32.46 -30.50
CA PRO A 195 -7.55 32.74 -31.91
C PRO A 195 -8.87 33.35 -32.39
N SER A 196 -8.78 34.23 -33.38
CA SER A 196 -9.89 35.01 -33.96
C SER A 196 -11.07 34.11 -34.33
N TRP A 197 -10.79 33.00 -35.03
CA TRP A 197 -11.78 32.03 -35.52
C TRP A 197 -12.62 31.36 -34.42
N LEU A 198 -12.12 31.27 -33.17
CA LEU A 198 -12.83 30.63 -32.07
C LEU A 198 -13.89 31.57 -31.46
N ILE A 199 -13.59 32.87 -31.44
CA ILE A 199 -14.43 33.92 -30.85
C ILE A 199 -15.40 34.52 -31.88
N ASN A 200 -15.08 34.42 -33.17
CA ASN A 200 -15.90 34.92 -34.26
C ASN A 200 -17.37 34.47 -34.18
N LYS A 201 -18.28 35.44 -34.34
CA LYS A 201 -19.74 35.27 -34.15
C LYS A 201 -20.37 34.19 -35.04
N SER A 202 -19.77 33.89 -36.19
CA SER A 202 -20.16 32.79 -37.09
C SER A 202 -19.91 31.40 -36.48
N ASN A 203 -18.82 31.23 -35.74
CA ASN A 203 -18.32 29.95 -35.27
C ASN A 203 -18.73 29.67 -33.82
N SER A 204 -18.96 30.72 -33.03
CA SER A 204 -19.47 30.67 -31.65
C SER A 204 -20.57 29.62 -31.38
N PRO A 205 -21.67 29.50 -32.18
CA PRO A 205 -22.69 28.48 -31.93
C PRO A 205 -22.19 27.04 -32.15
N ILE A 206 -21.25 26.83 -33.08
CA ILE A 206 -20.64 25.52 -33.36
C ILE A 206 -19.75 25.12 -32.17
N VAL A 207 -18.90 26.04 -31.72
CA VAL A 207 -17.98 25.84 -30.58
C VAL A 207 -18.77 25.49 -29.31
N LEU A 208 -19.84 26.25 -29.02
CA LEU A 208 -20.70 26.00 -27.86
C LEU A 208 -21.40 24.62 -27.95
N THR A 209 -21.87 24.25 -29.13
CA THR A 209 -22.53 22.94 -29.36
C THR A 209 -21.55 21.78 -29.18
N VAL A 210 -20.33 21.90 -29.71
CA VAL A 210 -19.27 20.90 -29.54
C VAL A 210 -18.84 20.78 -28.08
N TYR A 211 -18.71 21.90 -27.37
CA TYR A 211 -18.39 21.91 -25.94
C TYR A 211 -19.49 21.22 -25.11
N LEU A 212 -20.76 21.54 -25.35
CA LEU A 212 -21.89 20.90 -24.66
C LEU A 212 -21.96 19.40 -24.97
N LEU A 213 -21.74 19.00 -26.23
CA LEU A 213 -21.67 17.59 -26.62
C LEU A 213 -20.51 16.86 -25.93
N LEU A 214 -19.32 17.47 -25.83
CA LEU A 214 -18.19 16.91 -25.10
C LEU A 214 -18.53 16.72 -23.62
N LEU A 215 -19.17 17.69 -22.98
CA LEU A 215 -19.56 17.61 -21.58
C LEU A 215 -20.66 16.56 -21.34
N VAL A 216 -21.67 16.49 -22.20
CA VAL A 216 -22.82 15.56 -22.03
C VAL A 216 -22.49 14.12 -22.47
N VAL A 217 -21.61 13.94 -23.47
CA VAL A 217 -21.30 12.61 -24.04
C VAL A 217 -19.92 12.13 -23.60
N ALA A 218 -18.86 12.91 -23.80
CA ALA A 218 -17.50 12.44 -23.58
C ALA A 218 -17.17 12.30 -22.09
N LEU A 219 -17.62 13.21 -21.23
CA LEU A 219 -17.37 13.11 -19.78
C LEU A 219 -18.12 11.91 -19.14
N PRO A 220 -19.45 11.72 -19.32
CA PRO A 220 -20.12 10.51 -18.83
C PRO A 220 -19.57 9.22 -19.44
N SER A 221 -19.17 9.22 -20.72
CA SER A 221 -18.50 8.07 -21.34
C SER A 221 -17.15 7.79 -20.69
N ALA A 222 -16.32 8.81 -20.47
CA ALA A 222 -15.02 8.69 -19.80
C ALA A 222 -15.19 8.19 -18.36
N VAL A 223 -16.17 8.70 -17.61
CA VAL A 223 -16.49 8.24 -16.24
C VAL A 223 -17.00 6.79 -16.27
N TYR A 224 -17.86 6.41 -17.22
CA TYR A 224 -18.32 5.03 -17.37
C TYR A 224 -17.16 4.07 -17.71
N TYR A 225 -16.31 4.41 -18.67
CA TYR A 225 -15.13 3.61 -19.02
C TYR A 225 -14.07 3.61 -17.91
N TRP A 226 -13.93 4.69 -17.15
CA TRP A 226 -13.04 4.75 -15.99
C TRP A 226 -13.57 3.84 -14.88
N ASN A 227 -14.85 3.92 -14.52
CA ASN A 227 -15.51 3.04 -13.54
C ASN A 227 -15.47 1.56 -13.97
N LYS A 228 -15.67 1.27 -15.26
CA LYS A 228 -15.48 -0.08 -15.83
C LYS A 228 -14.02 -0.52 -15.76
N SER A 229 -13.07 0.38 -16.01
CA SER A 229 -11.64 0.07 -15.97
C SER A 229 -11.13 -0.12 -14.54
N THR A 230 -11.59 0.66 -13.56
CA THR A 230 -11.26 0.44 -12.15
C THR A 230 -11.83 -0.88 -11.69
N LYS A 231 -13.11 -1.18 -11.96
CA LYS A 231 -13.70 -2.50 -11.70
C LYS A 231 -12.93 -3.66 -12.34
N SER A 232 -12.36 -3.49 -13.54
CA SER A 232 -11.49 -4.50 -14.17
C SER A 232 -10.06 -4.58 -13.63
N LYS A 233 -9.62 -3.58 -12.85
CA LYS A 233 -8.26 -3.48 -12.27
C LYS A 233 -8.22 -3.76 -10.77
N LEU A 234 -9.37 -3.79 -10.09
CA LEU A 234 -9.47 -4.46 -8.81
C LEU A 234 -8.99 -5.91 -9.00
N PRO A 235 -8.35 -6.53 -7.98
CA PRO A 235 -8.16 -7.98 -8.00
C PRO A 235 -9.52 -8.62 -8.28
N ALA A 236 -9.56 -9.62 -9.16
CA ALA A 236 -10.80 -10.26 -9.58
C ALA A 236 -11.67 -10.55 -8.36
N GLN A 237 -12.96 -10.20 -8.38
CA GLN A 237 -13.80 -10.54 -7.23
C GLN A 237 -14.00 -12.06 -7.24
N ILE A 238 -13.64 -12.71 -6.13
CA ILE A 238 -13.87 -14.14 -5.93
C ILE A 238 -15.37 -14.40 -6.08
N GLU A 239 -15.72 -15.43 -6.83
CA GLU A 239 -17.11 -15.76 -7.11
C GLU A 239 -17.85 -16.02 -5.79
N GLN A 240 -19.05 -15.45 -5.65
CA GLN A 240 -19.87 -15.63 -4.44
C GLN A 240 -20.15 -17.12 -4.15
N GLN A 241 -20.17 -17.96 -5.19
CA GLN A 241 -20.30 -19.42 -5.06
C GLN A 241 -19.08 -20.05 -4.36
N SER A 242 -17.85 -19.64 -4.70
CA SER A 242 -16.62 -20.06 -4.01
C SER A 242 -16.58 -19.58 -2.56
N LEU A 243 -16.98 -18.34 -2.28
CA LEU A 243 -17.07 -17.84 -0.90
C LEU A 243 -18.12 -18.62 -0.07
N ALA A 244 -19.28 -18.93 -0.67
CA ALA A 244 -20.29 -19.78 -0.04
C ALA A 244 -19.78 -21.22 0.20
N LEU A 245 -19.04 -21.79 -0.76
CA LEU A 245 -18.39 -23.09 -0.62
C LEU A 245 -17.42 -23.10 0.56
N TYR A 246 -16.56 -22.08 0.69
CA TYR A 246 -15.68 -21.93 1.85
C TYR A 246 -16.46 -21.78 3.15
N TYR A 247 -17.53 -20.98 3.16
CA TYR A 247 -18.37 -20.77 4.34
C TYR A 247 -19.04 -22.06 4.82
N HIS A 248 -19.51 -22.92 3.92
CA HIS A 248 -20.18 -24.17 4.29
C HIS A 248 -19.23 -25.34 4.59
N ILE A 249 -18.03 -25.38 3.98
CA ILE A 249 -17.16 -26.57 4.02
C ILE A 249 -15.93 -26.40 4.92
N ILE A 250 -15.44 -25.17 5.14
CA ILE A 250 -14.36 -24.95 6.11
C ILE A 250 -14.95 -25.03 7.53
N ASP A 251 -14.50 -26.01 8.30
CA ASP A 251 -14.87 -26.22 9.70
C ASP A 251 -13.65 -26.53 10.57
N GLY A 252 -13.84 -26.64 11.89
CA GLY A 252 -12.77 -26.94 12.84
C GLY A 252 -12.14 -28.33 12.74
N THR A 253 -12.69 -29.21 11.90
CA THR A 253 -12.15 -30.55 11.61
C THR A 253 -11.33 -30.58 10.32
N THR A 254 -11.44 -29.55 9.47
CA THR A 254 -10.65 -29.46 8.23
C THR A 254 -9.15 -29.43 8.50
N ARG A 255 -8.41 -30.29 7.79
CA ARG A 255 -6.95 -30.44 7.83
C ARG A 255 -6.32 -30.12 6.48
N LEU A 256 -5.01 -29.91 6.44
CA LEU A 256 -4.22 -29.61 5.24
C LEU A 256 -4.65 -30.38 3.97
N LYS A 257 -4.74 -31.71 4.02
CA LYS A 257 -5.18 -32.53 2.86
C LYS A 257 -6.58 -32.14 2.35
N SER A 258 -7.51 -31.96 3.29
CA SER A 258 -8.87 -31.50 3.04
C SER A 258 -8.94 -30.05 2.58
N MET A 259 -8.01 -29.20 3.02
CA MET A 259 -7.90 -27.80 2.58
C MET A 259 -7.41 -27.71 1.12
N ILE A 260 -6.53 -28.63 0.69
CA ILE A 260 -6.10 -28.77 -0.71
C ILE A 260 -7.28 -29.16 -1.61
N GLU A 261 -8.13 -30.10 -1.19
CA GLU A 261 -9.38 -30.42 -1.89
C GLU A 261 -10.34 -29.22 -1.97
N ILE A 262 -10.49 -28.43 -0.90
CA ILE A 262 -11.35 -27.23 -0.89
C ILE A 262 -10.83 -26.16 -1.86
N LEU A 263 -9.51 -25.94 -1.89
CA LEU A 263 -8.89 -25.00 -2.82
C LEU A 263 -9.07 -25.44 -4.28
N ALA A 264 -8.99 -26.74 -4.57
CA ALA A 264 -9.31 -27.28 -5.90
C ALA A 264 -10.81 -27.22 -6.25
N ALA A 265 -11.71 -27.15 -5.24
CA ALA A 265 -13.15 -27.12 -5.44
C ALA A 265 -13.72 -25.76 -5.89
N THR A 266 -12.96 -24.68 -5.67
CA THR A 266 -13.19 -23.30 -6.13
C THR A 266 -13.83 -23.24 -7.53
N THR A 267 -14.99 -22.59 -7.66
CA THR A 267 -15.84 -22.65 -8.86
C THR A 267 -15.19 -22.03 -10.09
N GLU A 268 -14.33 -21.02 -9.92
CA GLU A 268 -13.55 -20.42 -10.99
C GLU A 268 -12.63 -21.42 -11.70
N TYR A 269 -12.15 -22.47 -11.01
CA TYR A 269 -11.36 -23.54 -11.63
C TYR A 269 -12.16 -24.41 -12.59
N LYS A 270 -13.49 -24.47 -12.48
CA LYS A 270 -14.36 -25.16 -13.44
C LYS A 270 -14.29 -24.56 -14.85
N THR A 271 -14.11 -23.24 -14.94
CA THR A 271 -13.97 -22.51 -16.21
C THR A 271 -12.51 -22.40 -16.65
N SER A 272 -11.58 -22.38 -15.68
CA SER A 272 -10.14 -22.17 -15.90
C SER A 272 -9.41 -23.47 -16.29
N LEU A 273 -9.84 -24.63 -15.78
CA LEU A 273 -9.23 -25.93 -16.07
C LEU A 273 -9.98 -26.63 -17.21
N VAL A 274 -9.33 -26.76 -18.36
CA VAL A 274 -9.92 -27.48 -19.50
C VAL A 274 -9.95 -28.98 -19.22
N GLU A 275 -11.12 -29.61 -19.30
CA GLU A 275 -11.27 -31.06 -19.19
C GLU A 275 -10.99 -31.72 -20.56
N ARG A 276 -9.98 -32.60 -20.65
CA ARG A 276 -9.61 -33.31 -21.88
C ARG A 276 -9.65 -34.83 -21.65
N LYS A 277 -10.09 -35.60 -22.65
CA LYS A 277 -10.15 -37.08 -22.56
C LYS A 277 -8.78 -37.73 -22.28
N SER A 278 -7.71 -37.13 -22.81
CA SER A 278 -6.31 -37.52 -22.54
C SER A 278 -5.91 -37.43 -21.07
N ASP A 279 -6.59 -36.60 -20.29
CA ASP A 279 -6.13 -36.27 -18.94
C ASP A 279 -6.45 -37.41 -17.96
N GLU A 280 -7.44 -38.27 -18.23
CA GLU A 280 -7.83 -39.33 -17.30
C GLU A 280 -6.71 -40.37 -17.08
N GLU A 281 -6.07 -40.84 -18.15
CA GLU A 281 -4.94 -41.78 -18.05
C GLU A 281 -3.69 -41.12 -17.46
N ASN A 282 -3.40 -39.90 -17.91
CA ASN A 282 -2.26 -39.13 -17.41
C ASN A 282 -2.40 -38.81 -15.91
N LEU A 283 -3.60 -38.47 -15.43
CA LEU A 283 -3.89 -38.25 -14.01
C LEU A 283 -3.81 -39.55 -13.20
N LYS A 284 -4.24 -40.70 -13.74
CA LYS A 284 -4.06 -42.01 -13.09
C LYS A 284 -2.58 -42.35 -12.92
N ASN A 285 -1.75 -42.10 -13.94
CA ASN A 285 -0.31 -42.34 -13.86
C ASN A 285 0.39 -41.36 -12.91
N LEU A 286 0.02 -40.08 -12.94
CA LEU A 286 0.48 -39.07 -12.00
C LEU A 286 0.10 -39.41 -10.54
N TYR A 287 -1.12 -39.91 -10.32
CA TYR A 287 -1.57 -40.33 -8.98
C TYR A 287 -0.83 -41.55 -8.43
N LYS A 288 -0.40 -42.49 -9.29
CA LYS A 288 0.47 -43.62 -8.88
C LYS A 288 1.83 -43.14 -8.35
N SER A 289 2.41 -42.08 -8.94
CA SER A 289 3.71 -41.52 -8.54
C SER A 289 3.72 -40.81 -7.17
N ILE A 290 2.54 -40.48 -6.63
CA ILE A 290 2.41 -39.84 -5.31
C ILE A 290 2.56 -40.91 -4.20
N PRO A 291 3.34 -40.66 -3.13
CA PRO A 291 3.45 -41.59 -2.00
C PRO A 291 2.12 -41.79 -1.26
N ASP A 292 1.85 -43.02 -0.81
CA ASP A 292 0.60 -43.40 -0.14
C ASP A 292 0.35 -42.65 1.18
N SER A 293 1.42 -42.21 1.85
CA SER A 293 1.35 -41.34 3.03
C SER A 293 0.59 -40.04 2.76
N TYR A 294 0.73 -39.48 1.56
CA TYR A 294 0.13 -38.20 1.17
C TYR A 294 -1.22 -38.36 0.46
N LYS A 295 -1.50 -39.52 -0.14
CA LYS A 295 -2.80 -39.81 -0.77
C LYS A 295 -3.99 -39.59 0.18
N VAL A 296 -5.12 -39.23 -0.42
CA VAL A 296 -6.42 -39.09 0.25
C VAL A 296 -7.08 -40.44 0.34
N LYS A 297 -7.45 -40.87 1.56
CA LYS A 297 -8.12 -42.16 1.80
C LYS A 297 -9.58 -42.18 1.36
N LYS A 298 -10.25 -41.02 1.37
CA LYS A 298 -11.64 -40.83 0.93
C LYS A 298 -11.81 -39.40 0.43
N ALA A 299 -11.97 -39.21 -0.88
CA ALA A 299 -12.22 -37.90 -1.47
C ALA A 299 -13.58 -37.36 -1.00
N ARG A 300 -13.66 -36.05 -0.76
CA ARG A 300 -14.94 -35.38 -0.43
C ARG A 300 -15.69 -34.91 -1.67
N PHE A 301 -14.99 -34.71 -2.77
CA PHE A 301 -15.55 -34.27 -4.05
C PHE A 301 -15.13 -35.20 -5.18
N ASN A 302 -16.09 -35.52 -6.07
CA ASN A 302 -15.88 -36.42 -7.21
C ASN A 302 -16.01 -35.70 -8.57
N ALA A 303 -16.17 -34.37 -8.61
CA ALA A 303 -16.28 -33.64 -9.87
C ALA A 303 -14.92 -33.62 -10.61
N PRO A 304 -14.87 -33.82 -11.95
CA PRO A 304 -13.61 -34.10 -12.65
C PRO A 304 -12.57 -32.98 -12.51
N TYR A 305 -12.94 -31.70 -12.70
CA TYR A 305 -12.03 -30.56 -12.47
C TYR A 305 -11.45 -30.50 -11.05
N ILE A 306 -12.20 -30.89 -10.02
CA ILE A 306 -11.76 -30.87 -8.61
C ILE A 306 -10.74 -31.99 -8.36
N VAL A 307 -11.04 -33.20 -8.85
CA VAL A 307 -10.12 -34.34 -8.77
C VAL A 307 -8.83 -34.03 -9.51
N LYS A 308 -8.93 -33.48 -10.73
CA LYS A 308 -7.78 -32.99 -11.52
C LYS A 308 -6.97 -31.95 -10.75
N GLY A 309 -7.59 -30.88 -10.27
CA GLY A 309 -6.91 -29.81 -9.51
C GLY A 309 -6.22 -30.33 -8.23
N THR A 310 -6.88 -31.26 -7.51
CA THR A 310 -6.33 -31.89 -6.31
C THR A 310 -5.10 -32.73 -6.62
N ILE A 311 -5.14 -33.57 -7.67
CA ILE A 311 -3.99 -34.40 -8.09
C ILE A 311 -2.83 -33.52 -8.57
N LEU A 312 -3.11 -32.44 -9.32
CA LEU A 312 -2.08 -31.49 -9.77
C LEU A 312 -1.42 -30.77 -8.58
N LEU A 313 -2.19 -30.34 -7.58
CA LEU A 313 -1.65 -29.76 -6.34
C LEU A 313 -0.80 -30.76 -5.54
N TYR A 314 -1.22 -32.02 -5.42
CA TYR A 314 -0.38 -33.03 -4.76
C TYR A 314 0.90 -33.36 -5.55
N ALA A 315 0.84 -33.43 -6.88
CA ALA A 315 2.01 -33.59 -7.73
C ALA A 315 3.00 -32.41 -7.56
N HIS A 316 2.49 -31.19 -7.44
CA HIS A 316 3.27 -29.99 -7.12
C HIS A 316 3.95 -30.07 -5.74
N LEU A 317 3.24 -30.44 -4.67
CA LEU A 317 3.84 -30.60 -3.34
C LEU A 317 4.88 -31.73 -3.29
N CYS A 318 4.69 -32.77 -4.09
CA CYS A 318 5.64 -33.87 -4.23
C CYS A 318 6.87 -33.53 -5.08
N ARG A 319 6.79 -32.53 -5.99
CA ARG A 319 7.78 -32.21 -7.04
C ARG A 319 7.93 -33.30 -8.11
N VAL A 320 6.81 -33.83 -8.61
CA VAL A 320 6.83 -34.78 -9.72
C VAL A 320 7.28 -34.07 -11.00
N LYS A 321 8.43 -34.46 -11.57
CA LYS A 321 8.99 -33.88 -12.81
C LYS A 321 8.29 -34.42 -14.06
N ASP A 322 7.92 -35.69 -14.05
CA ASP A 322 7.30 -36.42 -15.16
C ASP A 322 5.81 -36.07 -15.31
N MET A 323 5.55 -34.91 -15.91
CA MET A 323 4.20 -34.40 -16.17
C MET A 323 4.06 -33.96 -17.65
N PRO A 324 3.00 -34.37 -18.36
CA PRO A 324 2.68 -33.85 -19.69
C PRO A 324 2.53 -32.32 -19.68
N GLN A 325 2.98 -31.66 -20.74
CA GLN A 325 2.99 -30.19 -20.79
C GLN A 325 1.60 -29.57 -20.63
N THR A 326 0.54 -30.22 -21.15
CA THR A 326 -0.85 -29.77 -20.98
C THR A 326 -1.28 -29.71 -19.52
N LEU A 327 -0.98 -30.74 -18.73
CA LEU A 327 -1.25 -30.78 -17.30
C LEU A 327 -0.36 -29.80 -16.51
N ARG A 328 0.88 -29.57 -16.99
CA ARG A 328 1.77 -28.56 -16.41
C ARG A 328 1.25 -27.14 -16.63
N ASP A 329 0.66 -26.85 -17.79
CA ASP A 329 0.03 -25.56 -18.08
C ASP A 329 -1.23 -25.34 -17.23
N ASP A 330 -2.04 -26.38 -17.03
CA ASP A 330 -3.20 -26.36 -16.12
C ASP A 330 -2.77 -26.15 -14.65
N LEU A 331 -1.70 -26.82 -14.19
CA LEU A 331 -1.10 -26.59 -12.87
C LEU A 331 -0.57 -25.15 -12.75
N ASN A 332 0.11 -24.64 -13.77
CA ASN A 332 0.61 -23.26 -13.77
C ASN A 332 -0.53 -22.24 -13.64
N GLN A 333 -1.71 -22.53 -14.19
CA GLN A 333 -2.91 -21.70 -14.05
C GLN A 333 -3.45 -21.70 -12.61
N ILE A 334 -3.40 -22.83 -11.90
CA ILE A 334 -3.69 -22.90 -10.46
C ILE A 334 -2.65 -22.07 -9.68
N LEU A 335 -1.36 -22.29 -9.93
CA LEU A 335 -0.26 -21.59 -9.23
C LEU A 335 -0.18 -20.08 -9.49
N LYS A 336 -0.87 -19.56 -10.52
CA LYS A 336 -1.03 -18.11 -10.78
C LYS A 336 -2.18 -17.47 -10.01
N THR A 337 -3.09 -18.27 -9.45
CA THR A 337 -4.36 -17.79 -8.89
C THR A 337 -4.64 -18.26 -7.46
N TYR A 338 -3.99 -19.34 -7.00
CA TYR A 338 -4.25 -19.98 -5.71
C TYR A 338 -4.22 -19.01 -4.52
N ARG A 339 -3.24 -18.08 -4.47
CA ARG A 339 -3.07 -17.11 -3.38
C ARG A 339 -4.25 -16.15 -3.27
N HIS A 340 -4.85 -15.78 -4.40
CA HIS A 340 -6.02 -14.93 -4.44
C HIS A 340 -7.24 -15.65 -3.83
N TYR A 341 -7.53 -16.87 -4.26
CA TYR A 341 -8.62 -17.68 -3.71
C TYR A 341 -8.39 -18.05 -2.23
N LEU A 342 -7.15 -18.37 -1.85
CA LEU A 342 -6.76 -18.64 -0.46
C LEU A 342 -6.98 -17.40 0.45
N THR A 343 -6.86 -16.19 -0.09
CA THR A 343 -7.20 -14.95 0.64
C THR A 343 -8.69 -14.87 0.95
N GLY A 344 -9.57 -15.30 0.02
CA GLY A 344 -11.01 -15.41 0.28
C GLY A 344 -11.35 -16.48 1.32
N ALA A 345 -10.71 -17.65 1.24
CA ALA A 345 -10.85 -18.70 2.26
C ALA A 345 -10.40 -18.19 3.65
N PHE A 346 -9.30 -17.43 3.71
CA PHE A 346 -8.82 -16.80 4.94
C PHE A 346 -9.81 -15.77 5.49
N GLN A 347 -10.38 -14.89 4.65
CA GLN A 347 -11.39 -13.92 5.06
C GLN A 347 -12.62 -14.61 5.69
N ILE A 348 -13.20 -15.60 5.00
CA ILE A 348 -14.36 -16.33 5.50
C ILE A 348 -14.05 -17.04 6.82
N THR A 349 -12.86 -17.64 6.96
CA THR A 349 -12.46 -18.37 8.17
C THR A 349 -12.17 -17.42 9.34
N ARG A 350 -11.68 -16.21 9.06
CA ARG A 350 -11.54 -15.09 10.02
C ARG A 350 -12.91 -14.63 10.52
N GLU A 351 -13.86 -14.39 9.61
CA GLU A 351 -15.23 -13.96 9.96
C GLU A 351 -15.95 -15.02 10.81
N LYS A 352 -15.72 -16.32 10.52
CA LYS A 352 -16.20 -17.45 11.34
C LYS A 352 -15.43 -17.65 12.66
N ARG A 353 -14.37 -16.88 12.92
CA ARG A 353 -13.48 -16.97 14.09
C ARG A 353 -12.94 -18.39 14.36
N GLN A 354 -12.59 -19.15 13.32
CA GLN A 354 -12.10 -20.53 13.47
C GLN A 354 -10.58 -20.61 13.53
N LEU A 355 -10.03 -20.87 14.71
CA LEU A 355 -8.58 -20.89 14.95
C LEU A 355 -7.84 -21.95 14.12
N VAL A 356 -8.28 -23.21 14.20
CA VAL A 356 -7.64 -24.34 13.49
C VAL A 356 -7.73 -24.16 11.98
N GLY A 357 -8.86 -23.66 11.47
CA GLY A 357 -9.04 -23.39 10.05
C GLY A 357 -8.03 -22.36 9.52
N LEU A 358 -7.76 -21.28 10.28
CA LEU A 358 -6.75 -20.28 9.91
C LEU A 358 -5.32 -20.85 9.95
N VAL A 359 -4.99 -21.67 10.97
CA VAL A 359 -3.69 -22.37 11.05
C VAL A 359 -3.46 -23.26 9.84
N GLU A 360 -4.45 -24.08 9.47
CA GLU A 360 -4.35 -25.00 8.33
C GLU A 360 -4.31 -24.26 6.97
N LEU A 361 -4.94 -23.08 6.87
CA LEU A 361 -4.83 -22.19 5.69
C LEU A 361 -3.45 -21.55 5.54
N VAL A 362 -2.81 -21.11 6.65
CA VAL A 362 -1.43 -20.58 6.61
C VAL A 362 -0.45 -21.71 6.28
N LYS A 363 -0.61 -22.90 6.85
CA LYS A 363 0.15 -24.09 6.44
C LYS A 363 0.00 -24.41 4.94
N LEU A 364 -1.21 -24.30 4.40
CA LEU A 364 -1.45 -24.50 2.97
C LEU A 364 -0.72 -23.45 2.10
N SER A 365 -0.71 -22.19 2.53
CA SER A 365 0.05 -21.08 1.92
C SER A 365 1.55 -21.43 1.81
N GLN A 366 2.15 -21.84 2.93
CA GLN A 366 3.56 -22.27 3.01
C GLN A 366 3.85 -23.46 2.08
N CYS A 367 3.02 -24.52 2.17
CA CYS A 367 3.24 -25.77 1.45
C CYS A 367 3.22 -25.57 -0.07
N ILE A 368 2.23 -24.82 -0.60
CA ILE A 368 2.15 -24.52 -2.04
C ILE A 368 3.32 -23.65 -2.50
N MET A 369 3.69 -22.63 -1.71
CA MET A 369 4.79 -21.72 -2.03
C MET A 369 6.14 -22.45 -2.12
N GLN A 370 6.45 -23.29 -1.14
CA GLN A 370 7.71 -24.02 -1.07
C GLN A 370 7.70 -25.36 -1.81
N SER A 371 6.55 -25.79 -2.37
CA SER A 371 6.41 -27.07 -3.08
C SER A 371 6.93 -28.24 -2.24
N ALA A 372 6.42 -28.30 -1.01
CA ALA A 372 6.84 -29.25 0.02
C ALA A 372 5.67 -29.49 1.01
N TRP A 373 5.66 -30.67 1.64
CA TRP A 373 4.73 -30.99 2.72
C TRP A 373 5.23 -30.46 4.06
N GLU A 374 4.34 -30.36 5.06
CA GLU A 374 4.67 -29.81 6.39
C GLU A 374 5.82 -30.56 7.11
N ASP A 375 6.02 -31.85 6.82
CA ASP A 375 7.12 -32.66 7.36
C ASP A 375 8.46 -32.51 6.59
N GLN A 376 8.49 -31.70 5.53
CA GLN A 376 9.59 -31.62 4.56
C GLN A 376 10.29 -30.25 4.56
N SER A 377 10.49 -29.61 5.73
CA SER A 377 11.06 -28.26 5.82
C SER A 377 12.40 -28.07 5.10
N LEU A 378 13.29 -29.07 5.09
CA LEU A 378 14.59 -28.98 4.39
C LEU A 378 14.45 -28.89 2.86
N LYS A 379 13.34 -29.40 2.31
CA LYS A 379 13.09 -29.43 0.86
C LYS A 379 12.93 -28.01 0.27
N GLN A 380 12.64 -26.99 1.08
CA GLN A 380 12.49 -25.60 0.64
C GLN A 380 13.82 -24.94 0.20
N LEU A 381 14.96 -25.53 0.55
CA LEU A 381 16.28 -25.08 0.10
C LEU A 381 16.49 -25.38 -1.40
N PRO A 382 17.20 -24.50 -2.14
CA PRO A 382 17.51 -24.74 -3.55
C PRO A 382 18.38 -25.99 -3.71
N HIS A 383 18.28 -26.65 -4.87
CA HIS A 383 19.06 -27.84 -5.23
C HIS A 383 18.89 -29.09 -4.34
N LEU A 384 18.07 -29.06 -3.27
CA LEU A 384 17.77 -30.24 -2.44
C LEU A 384 16.59 -31.04 -2.99
N ASP A 385 16.87 -32.28 -3.38
CA ASP A 385 15.89 -33.30 -3.75
C ASP A 385 15.42 -34.13 -2.54
N GLY A 386 14.31 -34.84 -2.68
CA GLY A 386 13.72 -35.64 -1.60
C GLY A 386 14.66 -36.71 -1.02
N PHE A 387 15.49 -37.33 -1.86
CA PHE A 387 16.51 -38.30 -1.43
C PHE A 387 17.60 -37.66 -0.55
N MET A 388 18.09 -36.48 -0.94
CA MET A 388 19.08 -35.73 -0.16
C MET A 388 18.51 -35.29 1.19
N ALA A 389 17.26 -34.82 1.21
CA ALA A 389 16.56 -34.50 2.44
C ALA A 389 16.38 -35.73 3.35
N GLN A 390 16.14 -36.92 2.79
CA GLN A 390 16.05 -38.17 3.56
C GLN A 390 17.41 -38.59 4.16
N GLN A 391 18.51 -38.40 3.43
CA GLN A 391 19.86 -38.65 3.97
C GLN A 391 20.26 -37.67 5.09
N LEU A 392 19.86 -36.41 4.98
CA LEU A 392 20.00 -35.43 6.07
C LEU A 392 19.17 -35.86 7.31
N LYS A 393 17.95 -36.36 7.11
CA LYS A 393 17.10 -36.92 8.18
C LYS A 393 17.78 -38.12 8.88
N SER A 394 18.48 -39.00 8.16
CA SER A 394 19.26 -40.10 8.80
C SER A 394 20.47 -39.60 9.58
N ASN A 395 21.07 -38.48 9.21
CA ASN A 395 22.13 -37.80 9.97
C ASN A 395 21.58 -36.93 11.12
N HIS A 396 20.38 -37.26 11.63
CA HIS A 396 19.64 -36.54 12.68
C HIS A 396 19.26 -35.08 12.38
N VAL A 397 19.40 -34.61 11.14
CA VAL A 397 18.98 -33.27 10.70
C VAL A 397 17.59 -33.37 10.07
N GLN A 398 16.55 -33.12 10.88
CA GLN A 398 15.15 -33.17 10.42
C GLN A 398 14.58 -31.79 10.08
N ASP A 399 14.94 -30.78 10.88
CA ASP A 399 14.35 -29.44 10.82
C ASP A 399 15.34 -28.42 10.25
N ILE A 400 14.84 -27.45 9.49
CA ILE A 400 15.67 -26.37 8.96
C ILE A 400 16.28 -25.49 10.07
N ALA A 401 15.59 -25.33 11.20
CA ALA A 401 16.13 -24.62 12.37
C ALA A 401 17.34 -25.35 12.99
N LYS A 402 17.32 -26.70 13.02
CA LYS A 402 18.48 -27.50 13.44
C LYS A 402 19.63 -27.37 12.46
N PHE A 403 19.34 -27.42 11.15
CA PHE A 403 20.35 -27.25 10.10
C PHE A 403 21.03 -25.87 10.16
N LYS A 404 20.26 -24.77 10.27
CA LYS A 404 20.81 -23.40 10.38
C LYS A 404 21.67 -23.19 11.64
N ALA A 405 21.38 -23.92 12.73
CA ALA A 405 22.12 -23.85 13.98
C ALA A 405 23.47 -24.60 14.00
N MET A 406 23.78 -25.39 12.96
CA MET A 406 25.08 -26.07 12.83
C MET A 406 26.16 -25.10 12.31
N SER A 407 27.44 -25.42 12.50
CA SER A 407 28.53 -24.65 11.85
C SER A 407 28.49 -24.81 10.33
N GLU A 408 28.88 -23.75 9.61
CA GLU A 408 28.89 -23.73 8.14
C GLU A 408 29.78 -24.84 7.56
N GLU A 409 30.96 -25.06 8.15
CA GLU A 409 31.89 -26.16 7.79
C GLU A 409 31.19 -27.53 7.83
N LYS A 410 30.43 -27.80 8.89
CA LYS A 410 29.71 -29.07 9.06
C LYS A 410 28.51 -29.17 8.13
N ARG A 411 27.85 -28.05 7.78
CA ARG A 411 26.83 -28.04 6.71
C ARG A 411 27.47 -28.37 5.36
N LYS A 412 28.57 -27.73 5.00
CA LYS A 412 29.34 -27.98 3.77
C LYS A 412 29.81 -29.42 3.67
N GLU A 413 30.36 -29.98 4.76
CA GLU A 413 30.76 -31.39 4.84
C GLU A 413 29.58 -32.33 4.57
N LEU A 414 28.42 -32.11 5.21
CA LEU A 414 27.22 -32.90 4.99
C LEU A 414 26.68 -32.76 3.56
N LEU A 415 26.58 -31.54 3.02
CA LEU A 415 26.10 -31.30 1.66
C LEU A 415 27.03 -31.90 0.59
N THR A 416 28.34 -31.98 0.87
CA THR A 416 29.32 -32.63 -0.01
C THR A 416 29.21 -34.16 0.04
N LYS A 417 28.87 -34.74 1.21
CA LYS A 417 28.73 -36.19 1.43
C LYS A 417 27.34 -36.75 1.08
N VAL A 418 26.32 -35.92 0.99
CA VAL A 418 24.94 -36.32 0.67
C VAL A 418 24.76 -36.50 -0.83
N GLY A 419 24.19 -37.65 -1.24
CA GLY A 419 23.63 -37.88 -2.57
C GLY A 419 24.44 -38.75 -3.53
N GLY A 420 25.67 -39.19 -3.20
CA GLY A 420 26.51 -40.00 -4.11
C GLY A 420 27.08 -39.24 -5.32
N THR A 421 26.53 -38.07 -5.63
CA THR A 421 27.10 -37.05 -6.51
C THR A 421 27.48 -35.83 -5.68
N THR A 422 28.74 -35.40 -5.74
CA THR A 422 29.23 -34.20 -5.07
C THR A 422 28.44 -32.96 -5.51
N LEU A 423 27.79 -32.26 -4.57
CA LEU A 423 27.25 -30.93 -4.86
C LEU A 423 28.40 -29.98 -5.18
N THR A 424 28.32 -29.32 -6.34
CA THR A 424 29.30 -28.30 -6.75
C THR A 424 29.21 -27.06 -5.86
N GLU A 425 30.35 -26.49 -5.47
CA GLU A 425 30.46 -25.28 -4.64
C GLU A 425 29.44 -24.14 -4.94
N PRO A 426 29.16 -23.73 -6.20
CA PRO A 426 28.12 -22.74 -6.48
C PRO A 426 26.71 -23.12 -5.98
N LYS A 427 26.35 -24.41 -6.00
CA LYS A 427 25.06 -24.89 -5.47
C LYS A 427 25.03 -24.85 -3.94
N ILE A 428 26.16 -25.11 -3.29
CA ILE A 428 26.31 -24.99 -1.84
C ILE A 428 26.20 -23.51 -1.44
N LYS A 429 26.85 -22.61 -2.19
CA LYS A 429 26.70 -21.16 -2.01
C LYS A 429 25.25 -20.68 -2.17
N ASP A 430 24.53 -21.17 -3.18
CA ASP A 430 23.09 -20.90 -3.33
C ASP A 430 22.27 -21.36 -2.10
N ILE A 431 22.59 -22.52 -1.52
CA ILE A 431 21.93 -23.05 -0.33
C ILE A 431 22.18 -22.14 0.88
N GLU A 432 23.44 -21.77 1.14
CA GLU A 432 23.81 -20.91 2.26
C GLU A 432 23.21 -19.49 2.12
N ASN A 433 23.29 -18.87 0.93
CA ASN A 433 22.69 -17.58 0.59
C ASN A 433 21.17 -17.53 0.89
N ILE A 434 20.45 -18.63 0.63
CA ILE A 434 19.02 -18.72 0.91
C ILE A 434 18.77 -19.07 2.38
N LEU A 435 19.56 -19.97 2.97
CA LEU A 435 19.44 -20.38 4.38
C LEU A 435 19.59 -19.20 5.34
N GLU A 436 20.49 -18.26 5.04
CA GLU A 436 20.65 -17.01 5.79
C GLU A 436 19.35 -16.20 5.82
N LYS A 437 18.69 -16.03 4.66
CA LYS A 437 17.45 -15.26 4.46
C LYS A 437 16.18 -15.90 5.03
N ILE A 438 16.24 -17.15 5.51
CA ILE A 438 15.08 -17.80 6.15
C ILE A 438 15.07 -17.48 7.66
N PRO A 439 13.97 -16.93 8.22
CA PRO A 439 13.89 -16.43 9.59
C PRO A 439 13.74 -17.53 10.67
N CYS A 440 14.38 -18.69 10.50
CA CYS A 440 14.32 -19.82 11.45
C CYS A 440 14.85 -19.52 12.86
N GLN A 441 15.69 -18.48 13.00
CA GLN A 441 16.26 -18.05 14.28
C GLN A 441 15.37 -17.05 15.02
N VAL A 442 14.27 -16.59 14.41
CA VAL A 442 13.32 -15.71 15.08
C VAL A 442 12.61 -16.51 16.17
N GLY A 443 12.76 -16.06 17.40
CA GLY A 443 12.04 -16.51 18.58
C GLY A 443 11.02 -15.46 18.99
N ILE A 444 10.12 -15.85 19.89
CA ILE A 444 9.10 -14.95 20.44
C ILE A 444 9.18 -14.92 21.96
N LYS A 445 8.91 -13.74 22.50
CA LYS A 445 8.61 -13.50 23.89
C LYS A 445 7.27 -12.76 23.92
N TRP A 446 6.36 -13.20 24.76
CA TRP A 446 5.02 -12.61 24.82
C TRP A 446 4.71 -12.13 26.24
N ARG A 447 3.86 -11.11 26.32
CA ARG A 447 3.27 -10.58 27.54
C ARG A 447 1.81 -10.24 27.24
N ILE A 448 0.95 -10.38 28.24
CA ILE A 448 -0.40 -9.82 28.17
C ILE A 448 -0.48 -8.71 29.19
N THR A 449 -0.94 -7.54 28.75
CA THR A 449 -1.18 -6.36 29.58
C THR A 449 -2.67 -6.04 29.60
N SER A 450 -3.12 -5.39 30.67
CA SER A 450 -4.48 -4.86 30.80
C SER A 450 -4.38 -3.56 31.61
N GLU A 451 -5.39 -2.71 31.53
CA GLU A 451 -5.49 -1.47 32.30
C GLU A 451 -5.58 -1.74 33.80
N ASN A 452 -6.15 -2.89 34.18
CA ASN A 452 -6.27 -3.32 35.57
C ASN A 452 -5.08 -4.20 35.98
N PRO A 453 -4.59 -4.09 37.24
CA PRO A 453 -3.53 -4.95 37.77
C PRO A 453 -3.95 -6.42 37.91
N THR A 454 -5.25 -6.70 37.93
CA THR A 454 -5.84 -8.03 37.84
C THR A 454 -6.57 -8.18 36.51
N PHE A 455 -6.37 -9.31 35.83
CA PHE A 455 -7.12 -9.60 34.60
C PHE A 455 -8.59 -9.90 34.96
N LEU A 456 -9.52 -9.17 34.35
CA LEU A 456 -10.95 -9.33 34.59
C LEU A 456 -11.60 -10.16 33.46
N ALA A 457 -12.72 -10.81 33.76
CA ALA A 457 -13.56 -11.42 32.72
C ALA A 457 -14.23 -10.35 31.83
N SER A 458 -14.41 -10.60 30.54
CA SER A 458 -15.00 -9.64 29.58
C SER A 458 -14.38 -8.23 29.60
N SER A 459 -13.06 -8.12 29.78
CA SER A 459 -12.29 -6.87 29.69
C SER A 459 -11.36 -6.89 28.48
N VAL A 460 -10.99 -5.71 27.97
CA VAL A 460 -9.97 -5.60 26.94
C VAL A 460 -8.59 -5.90 27.55
N CYS A 461 -7.84 -6.76 26.88
CA CYS A 461 -6.46 -7.09 27.17
C CYS A 461 -5.63 -6.88 25.90
N ILE A 462 -4.35 -6.57 26.05
CA ILE A 462 -3.42 -6.36 24.94
C ILE A 462 -2.41 -7.50 24.97
N LEU A 463 -2.33 -8.25 23.87
CA LEU A 463 -1.26 -9.20 23.62
C LEU A 463 -0.07 -8.44 23.03
N GLU A 464 1.05 -8.41 23.75
CA GLU A 464 2.32 -7.87 23.30
C GLU A 464 3.23 -9.04 22.88
N VAL A 465 3.64 -9.08 21.60
CA VAL A 465 4.58 -10.07 21.06
C VAL A 465 5.87 -9.36 20.67
N GLU A 466 6.96 -9.70 21.35
CA GLU A 466 8.32 -9.26 21.10
C GLU A 466 9.06 -10.33 20.27
N PHE A 467 9.62 -9.94 19.13
CA PHE A 467 10.53 -10.82 18.37
C PHE A 467 11.93 -10.76 18.98
N VAL A 468 12.58 -11.92 19.13
CA VAL A 468 13.89 -12.07 19.79
C VAL A 468 14.75 -13.04 18.98
N ASP A 469 16.07 -12.91 18.98
CA ASP A 469 16.94 -13.96 18.42
C ASP A 469 16.96 -15.20 19.33
N GLN A 470 16.61 -16.38 18.80
CA GLN A 470 16.68 -17.65 19.53
C GLN A 470 18.09 -17.99 20.04
N ILE A 471 19.16 -17.53 19.38
CA ILE A 471 20.53 -17.77 19.81
C ILE A 471 20.79 -16.98 21.10
N ALA A 472 20.47 -15.68 21.11
CA ALA A 472 20.52 -14.84 22.29
C ALA A 472 19.64 -15.39 23.42
N LEU A 473 18.40 -15.80 23.13
CA LEU A 473 17.47 -16.36 24.12
C LEU A 473 17.96 -17.70 24.71
N LYS A 474 18.60 -18.57 23.91
CA LYS A 474 19.21 -19.82 24.41
C LYS A 474 20.41 -19.54 25.30
N LYS A 475 21.26 -18.58 24.91
CA LYS A 475 22.40 -18.14 25.73
C LYS A 475 21.93 -17.56 27.06
N GLN A 476 20.96 -16.64 27.03
CA GLN A 476 20.36 -16.07 28.23
C GLN A 476 19.74 -17.14 29.15
N LYS A 477 18.98 -18.11 28.61
CA LYS A 477 18.43 -19.21 29.40
C LYS A 477 19.49 -20.14 29.98
N GLN A 478 20.63 -20.32 29.30
CA GLN A 478 21.77 -21.08 29.83
C GLN A 478 22.48 -20.31 30.95
N GLU A 479 22.64 -18.98 30.81
CA GLU A 479 23.19 -18.10 31.84
C GLU A 479 22.27 -18.01 33.07
N GLU A 480 20.95 -17.87 32.87
CA GLU A 480 19.94 -17.91 33.94
C GLU A 480 19.90 -19.28 34.63
N ALA A 481 20.00 -20.39 33.89
CA ALA A 481 20.07 -21.73 34.47
C ALA A 481 21.37 -21.95 35.25
N ALA A 482 22.52 -21.49 34.74
CA ALA A 482 23.79 -21.55 35.44
C ALA A 482 23.78 -20.69 36.72
N ALA A 483 23.22 -19.48 36.66
CA ALA A 483 23.03 -18.61 37.81
C ALA A 483 22.06 -19.22 38.84
N ALA A 484 20.97 -19.86 38.40
CA ALA A 484 20.04 -20.56 39.29
C ALA A 484 20.65 -21.83 39.92
N ILE A 485 21.55 -22.52 39.24
CA ILE A 485 22.35 -23.63 39.81
C ILE A 485 23.33 -23.07 40.84
N ALA A 486 24.10 -22.03 40.51
CA ALA A 486 25.02 -21.37 41.43
C ALA A 486 24.30 -20.82 42.68
N ALA A 487 23.10 -20.25 42.53
CA ALA A 487 22.27 -19.79 43.64
C ALA A 487 21.76 -20.95 44.53
N LYS A 488 21.43 -22.11 43.93
CA LYS A 488 21.06 -23.33 44.68
C LYS A 488 22.25 -23.97 45.39
N GLU A 489 23.46 -23.84 44.84
CA GLU A 489 24.69 -24.27 45.51
C GLU A 489 25.10 -23.32 46.64
N ALA A 490 24.93 -22.00 46.44
CA ALA A 490 25.11 -21.00 47.50
C ALA A 490 24.14 -21.21 48.67
N ALA A 491 22.87 -21.51 48.37
CA ALA A 491 21.84 -21.85 49.37
C ALA A 491 22.07 -23.18 50.10
N LYS A 492 23.05 -23.99 49.70
CA LYS A 492 23.39 -25.29 50.32
C LYS A 492 24.50 -25.20 51.37
N LYS A 493 25.10 -24.03 51.61
CA LYS A 493 26.05 -23.82 52.71
C LYS A 493 25.29 -23.45 54.01
N PRO A 494 25.38 -24.24 55.09
CA PRO A 494 24.70 -23.92 56.34
C PRO A 494 25.34 -22.72 57.04
N SER A 495 24.51 -21.75 57.44
CA SER A 495 24.92 -20.58 58.22
C SER A 495 25.15 -20.94 59.69
N LEU A 496 26.37 -20.74 60.19
CA LEU A 496 26.63 -20.62 61.64
C LEU A 496 26.30 -19.19 62.08
N ALA A 497 25.41 -19.06 63.06
CA ALA A 497 24.93 -17.77 63.55
C ALA A 497 25.97 -17.06 64.45
N PRO A 498 26.07 -15.72 64.41
CA PRO A 498 26.93 -14.95 65.31
C PRO A 498 26.24 -14.65 66.65
N VAL A 499 26.94 -14.84 67.75
CA VAL A 499 26.50 -14.43 69.11
C VAL A 499 27.05 -13.04 69.46
N GLU A 500 26.31 -12.33 70.32
CA GLU A 500 26.37 -10.89 70.56
C GLU A 500 27.70 -10.33 71.07
N LYS A 501 27.97 -9.06 70.73
CA LYS A 501 29.00 -8.23 71.38
C LYS A 501 28.44 -7.54 72.64
N LYS A 502 29.16 -7.62 73.76
CA LYS A 502 29.13 -6.57 74.80
C LYS A 502 30.53 -6.20 75.30
N GLY A 503 30.94 -4.99 74.94
CA GLY A 503 31.75 -4.03 75.72
C GLY A 503 33.13 -4.41 76.29
N GLY A 504 34.07 -3.45 76.25
CA GLY A 504 35.11 -3.38 77.31
C GLY A 504 36.59 -3.24 76.92
N ALA A 505 36.94 -2.22 76.14
CA ALA A 505 38.16 -1.41 76.24
C ALA A 505 39.56 -2.00 76.63
N ARG A 506 40.55 -1.62 75.79
CA ARG A 506 41.98 -1.27 76.07
C ARG A 506 43.03 -2.38 76.29
N LYS A 507 44.05 -2.30 75.39
CA LYS A 507 45.54 -2.40 75.59
C LYS A 507 46.07 -3.59 76.41
N ARG A 508 47.14 -4.29 76.00
CA ARG A 508 48.36 -3.83 75.30
C ARG A 508 49.16 -5.04 74.75
N THR A 509 49.92 -4.83 73.68
CA THR A 509 51.22 -5.46 73.30
C THR A 509 51.67 -6.77 73.99
N THR A 510 52.05 -7.80 73.21
CA THR A 510 53.49 -8.11 72.92
C THR A 510 53.69 -9.34 72.00
N VAL A 511 54.52 -9.15 70.95
CA VAL A 511 55.77 -9.91 70.65
C VAL A 511 55.70 -11.43 70.32
N LYS A 512 55.80 -11.70 69.01
CA LYS A 512 56.92 -12.41 68.32
C LYS A 512 56.96 -13.96 68.29
N LYS A 513 57.06 -14.42 67.03
CA LYS A 513 57.93 -15.48 66.47
C LYS A 513 57.55 -16.96 66.54
N THR A 514 57.81 -17.60 65.38
CA THR A 514 58.27 -19.00 65.17
C THR A 514 57.36 -20.12 65.64
N THR A 515 57.29 -21.30 65.04
CA THR A 515 57.71 -21.97 63.78
C THR A 515 56.89 -23.29 63.79
N LYS A 516 56.95 -24.29 62.91
CA LYS A 516 57.82 -24.74 61.82
C LYS A 516 57.04 -25.85 61.08
N ASP A 517 57.65 -26.42 60.04
CA ASP A 517 57.42 -27.78 59.55
C ASP A 517 56.01 -28.10 58.97
N GLY A 518 55.87 -28.59 57.74
CA GLY A 518 56.87 -28.83 56.70
C GLY A 518 56.52 -30.07 55.86
N ALA A 519 57.16 -30.17 54.69
CA ALA A 519 57.26 -31.37 53.86
C ALA A 519 55.95 -31.92 53.24
N LYS A 520 55.94 -32.50 52.04
CA LYS A 520 56.93 -32.65 50.97
C LYS A 520 56.15 -33.18 49.74
N GLU A 521 56.56 -32.81 48.52
CA GLU A 521 56.84 -33.71 47.37
C GLU A 521 55.73 -34.65 46.82
N ASP A 522 55.67 -35.03 45.53
CA ASP A 522 56.41 -34.56 44.35
C ASP A 522 55.70 -34.93 43.02
N GLU A 523 56.01 -34.10 42.01
CA GLU A 523 56.36 -34.40 40.61
C GLU A 523 55.60 -35.40 39.71
N SER A 524 55.34 -34.94 38.48
CA SER A 524 56.09 -35.35 37.27
C SER A 524 55.70 -34.43 36.09
N SER A 525 56.59 -33.53 35.62
CA SER A 525 57.56 -33.72 34.49
C SER A 525 56.91 -33.69 33.10
N SER A 526 57.49 -33.21 31.98
CA SER A 526 58.69 -32.43 31.59
C SER A 526 58.60 -32.24 30.05
N SER A 527 59.39 -31.50 29.25
CA SER A 527 60.34 -30.36 29.33
C SER A 527 60.43 -29.78 27.88
N GLY A 528 61.15 -28.71 27.51
CA GLY A 528 62.12 -27.83 28.17
C GLY A 528 62.17 -26.44 27.47
N LYS A 529 62.77 -25.40 28.07
CA LYS A 529 64.22 -25.04 28.03
C LYS A 529 64.60 -24.43 26.66
N ALA A 530 65.23 -23.27 26.52
CA ALA A 530 66.24 -22.53 27.31
C ALA A 530 66.10 -21.00 27.04
N GLU A 531 66.66 -20.04 27.78
CA GLU A 531 67.39 -20.03 29.07
C GLU A 531 67.37 -18.57 29.68
N GLU A 532 68.19 -18.33 30.71
CA GLU A 532 68.73 -17.10 31.34
C GLU A 532 68.87 -15.78 30.51
N LYS A 533 68.84 -14.55 31.07
CA LYS A 533 69.08 -14.00 32.45
C LYS A 533 68.43 -12.58 32.56
N ASP A 534 68.47 -11.76 33.63
CA ASP A 534 69.21 -11.72 34.92
C ASP A 534 68.45 -10.90 36.03
N ALA A 535 69.13 -10.62 37.15
CA ALA A 535 68.84 -9.78 38.34
C ALA A 535 68.50 -8.27 38.10
N SER A 536 67.94 -7.46 39.04
CA SER A 536 67.42 -7.65 40.42
C SER A 536 66.72 -6.37 40.97
N ASP A 537 65.84 -6.54 41.97
CA ASP A 537 65.52 -5.68 43.15
C ASP A 537 65.29 -4.15 43.04
N ALA A 538 64.13 -3.69 43.54
CA ALA A 538 64.01 -2.98 44.84
C ALA A 538 62.54 -2.65 45.22
N ASP A 539 62.21 -2.71 46.51
CA ASP A 539 60.92 -2.33 47.12
C ASP A 539 60.62 -0.82 47.06
N ASP A 540 59.34 -0.42 47.17
CA ASP A 540 58.85 0.30 48.37
C ASP A 540 57.32 0.59 48.42
N GLN A 541 56.77 0.40 49.63
CA GLN A 541 55.70 1.16 50.34
C GLN A 541 54.30 1.39 49.74
N ASP A 542 53.33 0.62 50.27
CA ASP A 542 52.24 1.01 51.19
C ASP A 542 51.37 2.30 51.04
N GLU A 543 50.12 2.14 51.54
CA GLU A 543 49.14 3.10 52.08
C GLU A 543 48.00 3.74 51.22
N GLN A 544 46.78 3.25 51.57
CA GLN A 544 45.54 3.98 51.91
C GLN A 544 44.52 4.45 50.83
N ASP A 545 43.24 4.17 51.17
CA ASP A 545 42.02 4.50 50.43
C ASP A 545 41.55 5.96 50.57
N GLN A 546 40.89 6.50 49.53
CA GLN A 546 39.57 7.15 49.68
C GLN A 546 38.80 7.40 48.37
N GLU A 547 37.51 7.00 48.38
CA GLU A 547 36.32 7.51 47.68
C GLU A 547 36.22 7.71 46.13
N LYS A 548 35.28 6.93 45.54
CA LYS A 548 34.16 7.31 44.63
C LYS A 548 34.37 7.54 43.10
N GLU A 549 33.36 7.02 42.38
CA GLU A 549 32.86 7.38 41.03
C GLU A 549 33.75 7.17 39.77
N VAL A 550 33.23 7.01 38.53
CA VAL A 550 32.02 6.31 38.02
C VAL A 550 32.19 6.06 36.49
N THR A 551 31.67 4.92 35.99
CA THR A 551 31.22 4.55 34.62
C THR A 551 31.71 5.24 33.31
N LYS A 552 31.82 4.39 32.25
CA LYS A 552 31.83 4.65 30.77
C LYS A 552 33.16 5.01 30.09
N VAL A 553 33.48 4.29 29.02
CA VAL A 553 33.84 4.86 27.69
C VAL A 553 33.27 3.96 26.57
N VAL A 554 32.71 4.60 25.54
CA VAL A 554 32.19 4.01 24.28
C VAL A 554 33.20 4.24 23.16
N LYS A 555 33.27 3.37 22.13
CA LYS A 555 34.14 3.64 20.96
C LYS A 555 33.54 4.65 19.98
N LYS A 556 34.43 5.54 19.54
CA LYS A 556 34.28 6.84 18.88
C LYS A 556 33.67 6.79 17.47
N LYS A 557 33.01 7.88 17.07
CA LYS A 557 32.69 8.27 15.67
C LYS A 557 33.59 9.48 15.34
N GLU A 558 34.13 9.55 14.13
CA GLU A 558 35.10 10.60 13.75
C GLU A 558 34.42 11.93 13.41
N LYS A 559 35.14 13.04 13.64
CA LYS A 559 34.76 14.42 13.28
C LYS A 559 35.71 14.94 12.20
N ILE A 560 35.25 15.90 11.40
CA ILE A 560 36.04 16.61 10.39
C ILE A 560 36.45 17.97 10.97
N LEU A 561 37.70 18.36 10.73
CA LEU A 561 38.31 19.64 11.14
C LEU A 561 38.84 20.36 9.90
N ASP A 562 38.99 21.68 9.97
CA ASP A 562 39.69 22.47 8.95
C ASP A 562 41.22 22.45 9.15
N ALA A 563 41.96 23.13 8.26
CA ALA A 563 43.42 23.06 8.18
C ALA A 563 44.16 23.70 9.37
N ASP A 564 43.50 24.59 10.12
CA ASP A 564 44.03 25.23 11.32
C ASP A 564 43.43 24.63 12.62
N GLY A 565 42.50 23.68 12.51
CA GLY A 565 42.12 22.75 13.59
C GLY A 565 40.85 23.09 14.37
N ASN A 566 39.93 23.88 13.80
CA ASN A 566 38.65 24.21 14.43
C ASN A 566 37.50 23.31 13.96
N GLU A 567 36.48 23.16 14.81
CA GLU A 567 35.21 22.51 14.47
C GLU A 567 34.19 23.55 13.97
N ILE A 568 33.39 23.17 12.98
CA ILE A 568 32.34 24.00 12.38
C ILE A 568 30.98 23.61 12.99
N GLU A 569 30.26 24.59 13.53
CA GLU A 569 28.87 24.45 13.97
C GLU A 569 27.95 25.19 12.98
N ASP A 570 26.98 24.48 12.41
CA ASP A 570 25.90 25.08 11.61
C ASP A 570 24.56 24.92 12.36
N SER A 571 23.97 26.05 12.69
CA SER A 571 22.65 26.25 13.32
C SER A 571 21.62 26.66 12.28
N ASP A 572 20.36 26.22 12.42
CA ASP A 572 19.20 26.91 11.85
C ASP A 572 18.00 26.75 12.80
N ASP A 573 17.52 27.87 13.34
CA ASP A 573 16.20 28.05 13.98
C ASP A 573 15.25 28.75 12.98
N ASP A 574 13.93 28.61 13.17
CA ASP A 574 12.82 29.49 12.72
C ASP A 574 11.51 28.67 12.73
N GLU A 575 10.33 29.16 13.11
CA GLU A 575 9.93 30.27 13.98
C GLU A 575 8.52 29.89 14.55
N PHE A 576 7.98 30.69 15.48
CA PHE A 576 6.84 30.37 16.35
C PHE A 576 5.52 30.96 15.83
N ASP A 577 4.39 30.28 16.05
CA ASP A 577 3.07 30.93 16.16
C ASP A 577 2.10 30.01 16.95
N ASP A 578 1.44 30.60 17.96
CA ASP A 578 0.44 29.94 18.82
C ASP A 578 -0.95 29.93 18.17
N ASP A 579 -1.82 29.01 18.61
CA ASP A 579 -3.21 29.34 18.98
C ASP A 579 -3.94 28.13 19.59
N GLU A 580 -4.43 28.30 20.82
CA GLU A 580 -5.09 27.29 21.63
C GLU A 580 -6.61 27.29 21.42
N TYR A 581 -7.20 26.19 20.95
CA TYR A 581 -8.58 25.81 21.34
C TYR A 581 -8.75 24.29 21.34
N SER A 582 -8.94 23.76 22.55
CA SER A 582 -9.40 22.39 22.80
C SER A 582 -10.90 22.32 22.59
N ASP A 583 -11.37 21.41 21.72
CA ASP A 583 -12.70 20.83 21.89
C ASP A 583 -12.65 19.32 21.61
N SER A 584 -13.32 18.56 22.46
CA SER A 584 -13.32 17.10 22.44
C SER A 584 -14.59 16.58 21.79
N ASP A 585 -14.47 15.69 20.80
CA ASP A 585 -15.17 14.39 20.73
C ASP A 585 -15.01 13.76 19.32
N ASP A 586 -15.57 12.56 19.16
CA ASP A 586 -15.76 11.77 17.93
C ASP A 586 -14.54 11.04 17.31
N ASP A 587 -14.30 9.86 17.88
CA ASP A 587 -14.27 8.57 17.18
C ASP A 587 -14.20 8.59 15.63
N ASP A 588 -13.00 8.46 15.08
CA ASP A 588 -12.82 7.79 13.78
C ASP A 588 -11.43 7.15 13.66
N ALA A 589 -11.24 6.04 14.38
CA ALA A 589 -10.03 5.21 14.35
C ALA A 589 -9.90 4.38 13.04
N TRP A 590 -10.08 5.02 11.88
CA TRP A 590 -9.74 4.42 10.60
C TRP A 590 -8.23 4.32 10.47
N GLU A 591 -7.79 3.18 9.93
CA GLU A 591 -6.39 2.85 9.74
C GLU A 591 -5.63 4.04 9.11
N LYS A 592 -4.58 4.52 9.78
CA LYS A 592 -3.55 5.34 9.15
C LYS A 592 -2.89 4.50 8.06
N VAL A 593 -3.51 4.46 6.87
CA VAL A 593 -2.92 3.90 5.66
C VAL A 593 -1.59 4.62 5.49
N PRO A 594 -0.45 3.92 5.65
CA PRO A 594 0.83 4.60 5.61
C PRO A 594 0.96 5.21 4.22
N LYS A 595 1.01 6.55 4.16
CA LYS A 595 1.41 7.29 2.96
C LYS A 595 2.67 6.58 2.45
N LYS A 596 2.67 6.17 1.17
CA LYS A 596 3.81 5.46 0.56
C LYS A 596 5.02 6.38 0.47
N SER A 597 5.66 6.61 1.61
CA SER A 597 6.92 7.31 1.71
C SER A 597 8.00 6.48 1.04
N LEU A 598 8.95 7.15 0.40
CA LEU A 598 10.13 6.57 -0.23
C LEU A 598 11.18 6.11 0.82
N ILE A 599 10.71 5.81 2.04
CA ILE A 599 11.48 5.65 3.27
C ILE A 599 11.43 4.20 3.79
N ASN A 600 10.46 3.39 3.33
CA ASN A 600 10.44 1.97 3.68
C ASN A 600 11.60 1.24 2.98
N PRO A 601 12.50 0.54 3.71
CA PRO A 601 13.50 -0.32 3.09
C PRO A 601 12.84 -1.39 2.23
N PRO A 602 13.52 -1.91 1.18
CA PRO A 602 12.95 -2.92 0.31
C PRO A 602 12.55 -4.16 1.11
N LYS A 603 11.24 -4.48 1.12
CA LYS A 603 10.70 -5.60 1.89
C LYS A 603 11.38 -6.91 1.49
N GLU A 604 11.91 -7.65 2.46
CA GLU A 604 12.50 -8.96 2.21
C GLU A 604 11.43 -9.92 1.64
N LEU A 605 11.74 -10.51 0.49
CA LEU A 605 10.85 -11.42 -0.22
C LEU A 605 11.08 -12.87 0.24
N CYS A 606 10.04 -13.69 0.15
CA CYS A 606 10.13 -15.13 0.30
C CYS A 606 10.79 -15.75 -0.94
N HIS A 607 11.86 -16.53 -0.74
CA HIS A 607 12.41 -17.38 -1.79
C HIS A 607 11.34 -18.37 -2.24
N SER A 608 10.87 -18.22 -3.48
CA SER A 608 9.66 -18.87 -3.99
C SER A 608 9.85 -19.32 -5.45
N PRO A 609 10.72 -20.32 -5.71
CA PRO A 609 11.08 -20.77 -7.07
C PRO A 609 9.98 -21.59 -7.78
N PHE A 610 9.03 -22.14 -7.02
CA PHE A 610 7.99 -23.02 -7.56
C PHE A 610 6.69 -22.27 -7.91
N THR A 611 6.49 -21.06 -7.39
CA THR A 611 5.31 -20.21 -7.64
C THR A 611 5.67 -18.92 -8.38
N PHE A 612 4.70 -18.34 -9.08
CA PHE A 612 4.92 -17.12 -9.87
C PHE A 612 4.91 -15.84 -9.05
N ASP A 613 4.18 -15.86 -7.93
CA ASP A 613 4.06 -14.73 -7.02
C ASP A 613 5.36 -14.41 -6.28
N ASP A 614 5.67 -13.14 -6.13
CA ASP A 614 6.57 -12.64 -5.09
C ASP A 614 5.74 -12.20 -3.89
N LYS A 615 6.18 -12.56 -2.68
CA LYS A 615 5.48 -12.26 -1.42
C LYS A 615 6.52 -11.79 -0.39
N PRO A 616 6.28 -10.69 0.33
CA PRO A 616 7.15 -10.33 1.46
C PRO A 616 7.01 -11.37 2.57
N VAL A 617 8.08 -11.57 3.34
CA VAL A 617 8.04 -12.38 4.56
C VAL A 617 7.08 -11.72 5.55
N ASN A 618 6.04 -12.44 5.98
CA ASN A 618 5.06 -11.96 6.95
C ASN A 618 4.88 -13.01 8.05
N PHE A 619 4.59 -12.54 9.26
CA PHE A 619 4.17 -13.38 10.38
C PHE A 619 2.70 -13.13 10.72
N TRP A 620 1.93 -14.22 10.79
CA TRP A 620 0.58 -14.24 11.35
C TRP A 620 0.65 -14.57 12.83
N ILE A 621 -0.04 -13.77 13.64
CA ILE A 621 -0.12 -13.93 15.10
C ILE A 621 -1.57 -14.30 15.42
N LEU A 622 -1.82 -15.57 15.70
CA LEU A 622 -3.14 -16.10 16.02
C LEU A 622 -3.17 -16.53 17.48
N MET A 623 -4.11 -16.03 18.26
CA MET A 623 -4.34 -16.52 19.62
C MET A 623 -5.79 -16.96 19.75
N GLY A 624 -6.02 -18.10 20.39
CA GLY A 624 -7.38 -18.60 20.60
C GLY A 624 -7.44 -19.87 21.43
N ASN A 625 -8.65 -20.35 21.70
CA ASN A 625 -8.86 -21.60 22.41
C ASN A 625 -8.88 -22.78 21.42
N ARG A 626 -7.85 -23.64 21.48
CA ARG A 626 -7.69 -24.81 20.61
C ARG A 626 -8.79 -25.87 20.79
N GLN A 627 -9.36 -26.00 21.99
CA GLN A 627 -10.41 -26.98 22.29
C GLN A 627 -11.79 -26.51 21.79
N LYS A 628 -12.13 -25.24 22.02
CA LYS A 628 -13.35 -24.60 21.51
C LYS A 628 -13.25 -24.24 20.00
N ASN A 629 -12.05 -24.34 19.40
CA ASN A 629 -11.71 -23.87 18.04
C ASN A 629 -12.08 -22.39 17.80
N GLU A 630 -11.88 -21.56 18.81
CA GLU A 630 -12.30 -20.17 18.84
C GLU A 630 -11.10 -19.24 18.72
N LEU A 631 -11.11 -18.35 17.72
CA LEU A 631 -10.13 -17.29 17.52
C LEU A 631 -10.46 -16.09 18.42
N VAL A 632 -9.48 -15.66 19.21
CA VAL A 632 -9.61 -14.57 20.20
C VAL A 632 -8.85 -13.32 19.75
N ALA A 633 -7.61 -13.48 19.27
CA ALA A 633 -6.82 -12.39 18.69
C ALA A 633 -6.25 -12.81 17.32
N LEU A 634 -6.18 -11.84 16.40
CA LEU A 634 -5.62 -12.00 15.07
C LEU A 634 -4.77 -10.79 14.72
N GLY A 635 -3.51 -11.04 14.40
CA GLY A 635 -2.53 -10.05 13.99
C GLY A 635 -1.74 -10.47 12.76
N LYS A 636 -1.19 -9.49 12.05
CA LYS A 636 -0.24 -9.70 10.96
C LYS A 636 0.85 -8.63 11.02
N THR A 637 2.09 -9.06 10.98
CA THR A 637 3.27 -8.16 10.92
C THR A 637 4.18 -8.54 9.76
N GLU A 638 4.83 -7.54 9.18
CA GLU A 638 5.90 -7.70 8.19
C GLU A 638 7.30 -7.53 8.83
N THR A 639 7.38 -6.88 10.00
CA THR A 639 8.60 -6.69 10.77
C THR A 639 8.78 -7.82 11.79
N TYR A 640 9.96 -8.44 11.77
CA TYR A 640 10.40 -9.51 12.66
C TYR A 640 11.81 -9.28 13.21
N THR A 641 12.31 -8.04 13.16
CA THR A 641 13.62 -7.68 13.69
C THR A 641 13.63 -7.83 15.22
N PRO A 642 14.72 -8.36 15.83
CA PRO A 642 14.81 -8.50 17.27
C PRO A 642 14.57 -7.19 18.02
N GLY A 643 13.78 -7.23 19.10
CA GLY A 643 13.37 -6.07 19.89
C GLY A 643 12.12 -5.35 19.37
N THR A 644 11.55 -5.73 18.23
CA THR A 644 10.25 -5.18 17.80
C THR A 644 9.11 -5.81 18.59
N ILE A 645 8.27 -4.95 19.20
CA ILE A 645 7.08 -5.34 19.96
C ILE A 645 5.85 -4.98 19.13
N VAL A 646 4.98 -5.96 18.88
CA VAL A 646 3.70 -5.78 18.19
C VAL A 646 2.57 -6.02 19.17
N LYS A 647 1.60 -5.10 19.22
CA LYS A 647 0.51 -5.08 20.19
C LYS A 647 -0.83 -5.37 19.52
N TYR A 648 -1.61 -6.30 20.06
CA TYR A 648 -2.93 -6.66 19.54
C TYR A 648 -3.97 -6.67 20.66
N PRO A 649 -4.98 -5.78 20.64
CA PRO A 649 -6.08 -5.82 21.59
C PRO A 649 -6.99 -7.04 21.32
N PHE A 650 -7.49 -7.65 22.38
CA PHE A 650 -8.46 -8.73 22.36
C PHE A 650 -9.36 -8.65 23.59
N LEU A 651 -10.51 -9.34 23.56
CA LEU A 651 -11.41 -9.43 24.70
C LEU A 651 -11.15 -10.72 25.48
N SER A 652 -11.02 -10.62 26.81
CA SER A 652 -10.91 -11.80 27.68
C SER A 652 -12.22 -12.59 27.72
N ALA A 653 -12.13 -13.89 28.07
CA ALA A 653 -13.30 -14.75 28.20
C ALA A 653 -14.30 -14.21 29.24
N ALA A 654 -15.59 -14.54 29.05
CA ALA A 654 -16.67 -14.14 29.97
C ALA A 654 -16.76 -15.02 31.23
N GLU A 655 -16.19 -16.23 31.18
CA GLU A 655 -16.14 -17.17 32.31
C GLU A 655 -15.01 -16.78 33.27
N VAL A 656 -15.34 -16.64 34.56
CA VAL A 656 -14.35 -16.40 35.64
C VAL A 656 -13.57 -17.69 35.90
N GLY A 657 -12.24 -17.61 35.98
CA GLY A 657 -11.35 -18.77 36.15
C GLY A 657 -10.11 -18.72 35.26
N THR A 658 -9.39 -19.84 35.18
CA THR A 658 -8.20 -19.97 34.32
C THR A 658 -8.61 -20.22 32.87
N ALA A 659 -8.45 -19.20 32.03
CA ALA A 659 -8.64 -19.32 30.59
C ALA A 659 -7.37 -19.83 29.92
N HIS A 660 -7.48 -20.93 29.16
CA HIS A 660 -6.39 -21.51 28.37
C HIS A 660 -6.53 -21.12 26.89
N TYR A 661 -5.46 -20.56 26.34
CA TYR A 661 -5.30 -20.22 24.94
C TYR A 661 -4.02 -20.85 24.38
N SER A 662 -3.98 -21.06 23.07
CA SER A 662 -2.76 -21.38 22.33
C SER A 662 -2.44 -20.20 21.40
N LEU A 663 -1.20 -19.72 21.47
CA LEU A 663 -0.65 -18.66 20.65
C LEU A 663 0.21 -19.28 19.54
N TYR A 664 -0.13 -18.96 18.30
CA TYR A 664 0.60 -19.35 17.09
C TYR A 664 1.22 -18.11 16.47
N VAL A 665 2.53 -18.13 16.24
CA VAL A 665 3.25 -17.14 15.44
C VAL A 665 3.83 -17.86 14.23
N MET A 666 3.22 -17.67 13.06
CA MET A 666 3.48 -18.48 11.87
C MET A 666 4.00 -17.64 10.70
N CYS A 667 5.02 -18.14 10.01
CA CYS A 667 5.56 -17.49 8.81
C CYS A 667 4.71 -17.84 7.58
N ASP A 668 4.20 -16.83 6.87
CA ASP A 668 3.30 -17.03 5.72
C ASP A 668 4.00 -17.45 4.42
N GLY A 669 5.28 -17.83 4.48
CA GLY A 669 6.10 -18.13 3.30
C GLY A 669 7.15 -19.23 3.46
N TYR A 670 7.49 -19.64 4.69
CA TYR A 670 8.51 -20.65 4.96
C TYR A 670 8.02 -21.72 5.94
N LEU A 671 8.50 -22.95 5.76
CA LEU A 671 8.17 -24.11 6.60
C LEU A 671 9.17 -24.24 7.75
N GLY A 672 8.68 -24.51 8.96
CA GLY A 672 9.54 -24.72 10.14
C GLY A 672 10.07 -23.44 10.78
N CYS A 673 9.45 -22.29 10.49
CA CYS A 673 9.66 -21.01 11.19
C CYS A 673 8.51 -20.67 12.16
N ASP A 674 7.58 -21.60 12.36
CA ASP A 674 6.38 -21.40 13.16
C ASP A 674 6.61 -21.73 14.63
N VAL A 675 6.02 -20.95 15.53
CA VAL A 675 6.10 -21.15 16.98
C VAL A 675 4.69 -21.30 17.56
N GLU A 676 4.46 -22.38 18.29
CA GLU A 676 3.25 -22.65 19.08
C GLU A 676 3.61 -22.58 20.57
N THR A 677 2.88 -21.77 21.35
CA THR A 677 3.03 -21.67 22.81
C THR A 677 1.68 -21.61 23.49
N ASP A 678 1.48 -22.38 24.54
CA ASP A 678 0.28 -22.28 25.38
C ASP A 678 0.37 -21.11 26.36
N VAL A 679 -0.77 -20.46 26.59
CA VAL A 679 -0.94 -19.21 27.33
C VAL A 679 -2.13 -19.38 28.27
N SER A 680 -1.90 -19.26 29.58
CA SER A 680 -2.95 -19.30 30.59
C SER A 680 -3.11 -17.94 31.29
N ILE A 681 -4.36 -17.48 31.40
CA ILE A 681 -4.71 -16.22 32.10
C ILE A 681 -5.70 -16.56 33.22
N ASN A 682 -5.44 -16.10 34.44
CA ASN A 682 -6.42 -16.19 35.53
C ASN A 682 -7.33 -14.97 35.52
N LEU A 683 -8.60 -15.16 35.19
CA LEU A 683 -9.61 -14.10 35.09
C LEU A 683 -10.40 -14.00 36.39
N ALA A 684 -10.40 -12.82 37.01
CA ALA A 684 -11.22 -12.48 38.16
C ALA A 684 -12.61 -11.96 37.74
N HIS A 685 -13.54 -11.90 38.69
CA HIS A 685 -14.88 -11.39 38.45
C HIS A 685 -14.86 -9.89 38.10
N ASN A 686 -15.53 -9.51 37.01
CA ASN A 686 -15.60 -8.14 36.55
C ASN A 686 -16.87 -7.45 37.10
N PRO A 687 -16.76 -6.37 37.91
CA PRO A 687 -17.92 -5.63 38.41
C PRO A 687 -18.62 -4.77 37.35
N ARG A 688 -18.01 -4.57 36.17
CA ARG A 688 -18.59 -3.86 35.01
C ARG A 688 -18.26 -4.64 33.72
N PRO A 689 -18.91 -5.79 33.47
CA PRO A 689 -18.68 -6.55 32.24
C PRO A 689 -19.13 -5.74 31.03
N LEU A 690 -18.30 -5.70 29.98
CA LEU A 690 -18.71 -5.16 28.69
C LEU A 690 -19.83 -6.06 28.13
N GLN A 691 -21.07 -5.56 28.13
CA GLN A 691 -22.21 -6.25 27.50
C GLN A 691 -22.07 -6.21 25.99
N LEU A 692 -21.32 -7.17 25.43
CA LEU A 692 -21.47 -7.55 24.04
C LEU A 692 -22.91 -8.02 23.82
N GLN A 693 -23.70 -7.27 23.06
CA GLN A 693 -24.95 -7.80 22.52
C GLN A 693 -24.62 -9.06 21.72
N PRO A 694 -25.31 -10.20 21.94
CA PRO A 694 -25.14 -11.36 21.10
C PRO A 694 -25.49 -10.95 19.67
N LEU A 695 -24.56 -11.14 18.72
CA LEU A 695 -24.87 -10.99 17.30
C LEU A 695 -26.14 -11.80 17.01
N PRO A 696 -27.16 -11.20 16.36
CA PRO A 696 -28.42 -11.88 16.12
C PRO A 696 -28.12 -13.17 15.38
N ARG A 697 -28.36 -14.29 16.06
CA ARG A 697 -28.14 -15.64 15.52
C ARG A 697 -29.06 -15.74 14.31
N VAL A 698 -28.48 -15.61 13.12
CA VAL A 698 -29.24 -15.75 11.87
C VAL A 698 -29.90 -17.11 11.93
N GLN A 699 -31.21 -17.11 12.19
CA GLN A 699 -32.00 -18.32 12.11
C GLN A 699 -31.83 -18.80 10.69
N GLN A 700 -31.19 -19.96 10.54
CA GLN A 700 -31.11 -20.64 9.26
C GLN A 700 -32.56 -20.87 8.83
N GLN A 701 -33.04 -20.06 7.89
CA GLN A 701 -34.31 -20.32 7.26
C GLN A 701 -34.18 -21.71 6.64
N PRO A 702 -35.01 -22.68 7.03
CA PRO A 702 -34.92 -24.01 6.47
C PRO A 702 -35.07 -23.86 4.95
N LEU A 703 -34.06 -24.34 4.21
CA LEU A 703 -34.09 -24.33 2.76
C LEU A 703 -35.42 -24.95 2.30
N PRO A 704 -36.13 -24.34 1.34
CA PRO A 704 -37.36 -24.92 0.84
C PRO A 704 -37.07 -26.36 0.37
N PRO A 705 -37.91 -27.34 0.72
CA PRO A 705 -37.63 -28.74 0.44
C PRO A 705 -37.38 -28.92 -1.05
N GLN A 706 -36.24 -29.53 -1.41
CA GLN A 706 -35.90 -29.80 -2.79
C GLN A 706 -37.03 -30.63 -3.41
N ARG A 707 -37.65 -30.12 -4.49
CA ARG A 707 -38.55 -30.92 -5.32
C ARG A 707 -37.75 -32.12 -5.81
N LYS A 708 -38.17 -33.33 -5.41
CA LYS A 708 -37.74 -34.54 -6.09
C LYS A 708 -38.14 -34.42 -7.55
N ILE A 709 -37.19 -34.55 -8.46
CA ILE A 709 -37.47 -34.73 -9.87
C ILE A 709 -38.01 -36.16 -10.00
N GLY A 710 -39.31 -36.28 -10.25
CA GLY A 710 -39.99 -37.51 -10.63
C GLY A 710 -40.63 -37.29 -11.99
N GLU A 711 -40.55 -38.30 -12.84
CA GLU A 711 -41.16 -38.32 -14.17
C GLU A 711 -42.69 -38.46 -14.08
N GLY A 712 -43.43 -37.91 -15.06
CA GLY A 712 -44.83 -38.31 -15.32
C GLY A 712 -45.86 -37.17 -15.42
N ASP A 713 -46.35 -36.98 -16.65
CA ASP A 713 -47.72 -36.63 -17.06
C ASP A 713 -48.33 -35.22 -16.86
N ASP A 714 -49.35 -34.98 -17.69
CA ASP A 714 -49.85 -33.71 -18.22
C ASP A 714 -50.98 -33.02 -17.41
N SER A 715 -51.30 -31.80 -17.88
CA SER A 715 -52.58 -31.05 -17.80
C SER A 715 -52.82 -30.00 -16.69
N ASP A 716 -53.09 -28.77 -17.17
CA ASP A 716 -54.03 -27.75 -16.68
C ASP A 716 -54.00 -27.31 -15.19
N ASP A 717 -53.06 -26.43 -14.78
CA ASP A 717 -53.17 -25.75 -13.46
C ASP A 717 -52.48 -24.35 -13.30
N ASP A 718 -52.14 -23.65 -14.40
CA ASP A 718 -51.26 -22.45 -14.32
C ASP A 718 -51.92 -21.14 -13.80
N GLU A 719 -53.25 -20.98 -13.87
CA GLU A 719 -53.88 -19.69 -13.49
C GLU A 719 -54.03 -19.49 -11.97
N ALA A 720 -54.12 -20.59 -11.20
CA ALA A 720 -54.30 -20.53 -9.74
C ALA A 720 -52.99 -20.21 -8.99
N ALA A 721 -51.83 -20.58 -9.55
CA ALA A 721 -50.52 -20.36 -8.94
C ALA A 721 -50.13 -18.86 -8.90
N SER A 722 -50.43 -18.13 -9.97
CA SER A 722 -50.11 -16.69 -10.14
C SER A 722 -50.80 -15.79 -9.10
N LYS A 723 -52.04 -16.10 -8.71
CA LYS A 723 -52.80 -15.31 -7.72
C LYS A 723 -52.28 -15.50 -6.28
N LYS A 724 -51.84 -16.72 -5.91
CA LYS A 724 -51.30 -17.01 -4.57
C LYS A 724 -49.92 -16.39 -4.34
N THR A 725 -49.03 -16.42 -5.33
CA THR A 725 -47.68 -15.83 -5.21
C THR A 725 -47.72 -14.30 -5.06
N ASN A 726 -48.57 -13.61 -5.81
CA ASN A 726 -48.77 -12.16 -5.69
C ASN A 726 -49.31 -11.75 -4.31
N THR A 727 -50.26 -12.52 -3.75
CA THR A 727 -50.82 -12.23 -2.41
C THR A 727 -49.76 -12.39 -1.30
N ALA A 728 -48.92 -13.43 -1.39
CA ALA A 728 -47.82 -13.65 -0.44
C ALA A 728 -46.74 -12.55 -0.53
N ALA A 729 -46.43 -12.06 -1.74
CA ALA A 729 -45.52 -10.94 -1.95
C ALA A 729 -46.07 -9.64 -1.33
N GLN A 730 -47.35 -9.33 -1.52
CA GLN A 730 -48.01 -8.17 -0.90
C GLN A 730 -48.01 -8.23 0.64
N GLN A 731 -48.33 -9.39 1.23
CA GLN A 731 -48.29 -9.57 2.69
C GLN A 731 -46.89 -9.36 3.26
N ARG A 732 -45.85 -9.88 2.58
CA ARG A 732 -44.45 -9.69 2.99
C ARG A 732 -44.02 -8.22 2.92
N GLN A 733 -44.50 -7.47 1.91
CA GLN A 733 -44.20 -6.05 1.76
C GLN A 733 -44.93 -5.20 2.82
N GLN A 734 -46.16 -5.55 3.20
CA GLN A 734 -46.86 -4.92 4.33
C GLN A 734 -46.18 -5.18 5.69
N GLN A 735 -45.71 -6.41 5.95
CA GLN A 735 -44.96 -6.72 7.17
C GLN A 735 -43.68 -5.86 7.29
N LEU A 736 -42.91 -5.73 6.21
CA LEU A 736 -41.71 -4.90 6.19
C LEU A 736 -42.01 -3.41 6.43
N GLN A 737 -43.12 -2.88 5.89
CA GLN A 737 -43.56 -1.51 6.18
C GLN A 737 -43.98 -1.32 7.64
N GLN A 738 -44.69 -2.29 8.25
CA GLN A 738 -45.05 -2.21 9.67
C GLN A 738 -43.81 -2.27 10.58
N GLN A 739 -42.82 -3.11 10.27
CA GLN A 739 -41.56 -3.16 11.01
C GLN A 739 -40.78 -1.84 10.92
N ALA A 740 -40.69 -1.25 9.72
CA ALA A 740 -40.04 0.05 9.53
C ALA A 740 -40.75 1.18 10.29
N GLN A 741 -42.09 1.18 10.33
CA GLN A 741 -42.86 2.15 11.12
C GLN A 741 -42.65 2.00 12.63
N GLN A 742 -42.55 0.76 13.14
CA GLN A 742 -42.26 0.52 14.56
C GLN A 742 -40.85 0.97 14.94
N GLN A 743 -39.84 0.72 14.10
CA GLN A 743 -38.48 1.22 14.33
C GLN A 743 -38.42 2.76 14.30
N ALA A 744 -39.10 3.41 13.35
CA ALA A 744 -39.17 4.87 13.30
C ALA A 744 -39.86 5.48 14.54
N GLN A 745 -40.90 4.83 15.08
CA GLN A 745 -41.56 5.25 16.32
C GLN A 745 -40.65 5.09 17.54
N GLN A 746 -39.85 4.02 17.61
CA GLN A 746 -38.88 3.82 18.70
C GLN A 746 -37.74 4.86 18.66
N GLN A 747 -37.24 5.21 17.48
CA GLN A 747 -36.23 6.27 17.34
C GLN A 747 -36.80 7.66 17.71
N ALA A 748 -38.05 7.96 17.33
CA ALA A 748 -38.71 9.21 17.69
C ALA A 748 -38.96 9.39 19.20
N GLN A 749 -38.96 8.31 19.99
CA GLN A 749 -39.11 8.36 21.44
C GLN A 749 -37.78 8.52 22.21
N GLN A 750 -36.63 8.55 21.51
CA GLN A 750 -35.30 8.61 22.13
C GLN A 750 -34.60 9.98 22.01
N GLN A 751 -35.26 11.00 21.45
CA GLN A 751 -34.70 12.36 21.40
C GLN A 751 -35.08 13.17 22.66
N PRO A 752 -34.11 13.69 23.44
CA PRO A 752 -34.37 14.59 24.56
C PRO A 752 -34.76 15.99 24.08
N LEU A 753 -35.55 16.72 24.87
CA LEU A 753 -35.92 18.11 24.59
C LEU A 753 -34.72 19.06 24.82
N PRO A 754 -34.55 20.12 24.01
CA PRO A 754 -33.54 21.16 24.24
C PRO A 754 -33.93 22.12 25.38
N GLU A 755 -32.91 22.59 26.08
CA GLU A 755 -33.02 23.43 27.29
C GLU A 755 -33.13 24.94 26.96
N ILE A 756 -33.65 25.74 27.90
CA ILE A 756 -34.00 27.17 27.69
C ILE A 756 -33.07 28.07 28.52
N ILE A 757 -32.37 29.01 27.87
CA ILE A 757 -31.57 30.06 28.54
C ILE A 757 -31.85 31.44 27.88
N PRO A 758 -31.98 32.55 28.65
CA PRO A 758 -32.54 33.82 28.18
C PRO A 758 -31.51 34.81 27.55
N PRO A 759 -31.97 35.92 26.91
CA PRO A 759 -31.13 36.76 26.07
C PRO A 759 -30.55 38.02 26.75
N SER A 760 -29.42 38.49 26.22
CA SER A 760 -28.93 39.87 26.38
C SER A 760 -28.53 40.46 25.01
N SER A 761 -28.65 41.77 24.85
CA SER A 761 -28.46 42.54 23.61
C SER A 761 -27.79 43.89 23.98
N PRO A 762 -27.54 44.86 23.07
CA PRO A 762 -27.65 44.87 21.60
C PRO A 762 -26.45 45.51 20.85
N GLN A 763 -26.36 45.35 19.52
CA GLN A 763 -26.28 46.47 18.55
C GLN A 763 -26.43 46.01 17.09
N GLN A 764 -26.63 46.94 16.17
CA GLN A 764 -27.37 46.76 14.90
C GLN A 764 -26.50 46.96 13.65
N THR A 765 -26.79 46.21 12.57
CA THR A 765 -26.96 46.73 11.20
C THR A 765 -27.91 45.81 10.42
N ALA A 766 -28.56 46.29 9.35
CA ALA A 766 -29.81 45.72 8.84
C ALA A 766 -29.78 45.22 7.38
N SER A 767 -30.59 44.18 7.09
CA SER A 767 -31.06 43.79 5.75
C SER A 767 -32.31 42.87 5.85
N PRO A 768 -33.15 42.76 4.80
CA PRO A 768 -34.58 42.46 4.99
C PRO A 768 -34.94 40.96 5.05
N GLN A 769 -35.85 40.61 5.97
CA GLN A 769 -36.37 39.25 6.14
C GLN A 769 -37.57 38.94 5.23
N THR A 770 -37.55 37.78 4.58
CA THR A 770 -38.74 37.17 3.96
C THR A 770 -39.60 36.47 5.01
N LYS A 771 -40.91 36.75 5.06
CA LYS A 771 -41.81 36.12 6.03
C LYS A 771 -42.05 34.64 5.70
N PRO A 772 -42.02 33.71 6.68
CA PRO A 772 -42.37 32.31 6.46
C PRO A 772 -43.85 32.15 6.09
N LEU A 773 -44.15 31.18 5.22
CA LEU A 773 -45.51 30.87 4.78
C LEU A 773 -46.37 30.40 5.95
N THR A 774 -47.62 30.87 6.00
CA THR A 774 -48.58 30.44 7.03
C THR A 774 -49.05 29.00 6.81
N GLN A 775 -49.39 28.30 7.90
CA GLN A 775 -49.87 26.91 7.86
C GLN A 775 -51.07 26.69 6.91
N LYS A 776 -51.92 27.71 6.70
CA LYS A 776 -53.00 27.67 5.70
C LYS A 776 -52.48 27.55 4.27
N GLN A 777 -51.39 28.25 3.91
CA GLN A 777 -50.79 28.19 2.58
C GLN A 777 -50.09 26.84 2.34
N ILE A 778 -49.43 26.29 3.36
CA ILE A 778 -48.84 24.93 3.32
C ILE A 778 -49.93 23.87 3.08
N ASN A 779 -51.03 23.92 3.85
CA ASN A 779 -52.16 23.01 3.68
C ASN A 779 -52.86 23.16 2.31
N GLN A 780 -52.82 24.36 1.71
CA GLN A 780 -53.36 24.62 0.37
C GLN A 780 -52.47 24.02 -0.74
N GLN A 781 -51.14 24.13 -0.63
CA GLN A 781 -50.19 23.46 -1.52
C GLN A 781 -50.31 21.93 -1.43
N GLN A 782 -50.43 21.35 -0.22
CA GLN A 782 -50.63 19.91 -0.05
C GLN A 782 -51.95 19.41 -0.68
N LYS A 783 -53.02 20.21 -0.65
CA LYS A 783 -54.27 19.89 -1.38
C LYS A 783 -54.09 19.91 -2.89
N LEU A 784 -53.30 20.84 -3.44
CA LEU A 784 -53.00 20.91 -4.87
C LEU A 784 -52.17 19.70 -5.34
N LEU A 785 -51.13 19.31 -4.59
CA LEU A 785 -50.32 18.12 -4.86
C LEU A 785 -51.16 16.83 -4.86
N LYS A 786 -52.04 16.64 -3.87
CA LYS A 786 -52.99 15.51 -3.87
C LYS A 786 -53.97 15.52 -5.05
N LYS A 787 -54.34 16.70 -5.56
CA LYS A 787 -55.21 16.82 -6.75
C LYS A 787 -54.46 16.45 -8.04
N GLN A 788 -53.17 16.80 -8.15
CA GLN A 788 -52.32 16.39 -9.28
C GLN A 788 -52.04 14.89 -9.29
N GLN A 789 -51.75 14.28 -8.12
CA GLN A 789 -51.54 12.83 -8.00
C GLN A 789 -52.80 12.01 -8.37
N LYS A 790 -54.00 12.52 -8.08
CA LYS A 790 -55.27 11.92 -8.54
C LYS A 790 -55.54 12.08 -10.03
N ALA A 791 -54.95 13.07 -10.70
CA ALA A 791 -55.08 13.20 -12.16
C ALA A 791 -54.17 12.20 -12.89
N ALA A 792 -52.93 12.02 -12.40
CA ALA A 792 -51.93 11.12 -13.00
C ALA A 792 -52.28 9.62 -12.92
N SER A 793 -53.22 9.24 -12.05
CA SER A 793 -53.64 7.84 -11.86
C SER A 793 -54.84 7.42 -12.73
N SER A 794 -55.34 8.31 -13.60
CA SER A 794 -56.51 8.06 -14.47
C SER A 794 -56.18 7.86 -15.96
N SER A 795 -54.89 7.78 -16.32
CA SER A 795 -54.43 7.74 -17.72
C SER A 795 -53.47 6.58 -18.02
N SER A 796 -53.95 5.35 -17.93
CA SER A 796 -53.37 4.22 -18.67
C SER A 796 -54.42 3.16 -19.01
N SER A 797 -54.57 2.86 -20.29
CA SER A 797 -55.30 1.69 -20.82
C SER A 797 -54.59 1.25 -22.10
N PRO A 798 -54.43 -0.06 -22.35
CA PRO A 798 -53.55 -0.56 -23.41
C PRO A 798 -54.19 -0.45 -24.80
N PRO A 799 -53.40 -0.26 -25.88
CA PRO A 799 -53.91 -0.19 -27.25
C PRO A 799 -54.25 -1.59 -27.80
N LYS A 800 -55.24 -1.64 -28.69
CA LYS A 800 -55.62 -2.85 -29.43
C LYS A 800 -54.79 -2.99 -30.71
N GLU A 801 -54.39 -4.22 -31.04
CA GLU A 801 -53.89 -4.57 -32.38
C GLU A 801 -54.99 -4.42 -33.44
N VAL A 802 -54.60 -3.98 -34.64
CA VAL A 802 -55.46 -4.04 -35.84
C VAL A 802 -54.63 -4.59 -37.00
N LYS A 803 -54.98 -5.79 -37.45
CA LYS A 803 -54.49 -6.38 -38.71
C LYS A 803 -54.90 -5.51 -39.90
N LYS A 804 -54.09 -5.50 -40.96
CA LYS A 804 -54.60 -5.29 -42.33
C LYS A 804 -53.73 -5.98 -43.37
N ASP A 805 -54.30 -7.02 -43.98
CA ASP A 805 -53.89 -7.50 -45.29
C ASP A 805 -54.40 -6.54 -46.38
N LYS A 806 -53.52 -6.11 -47.28
CA LYS A 806 -53.70 -6.13 -48.75
C LYS A 806 -52.47 -5.58 -49.47
#